data_AF-A0A9E3S9J5-F1
#
_entry.id   AF-A0A9E3S9J5-F1
#
_cell.length_a   1.000
_cell.length_b   1.000
_cell.length_c   1.000
_cell.angle_alpha   90.00
_cell.angle_beta   90.00
_cell.angle_gamma   90.00
#
_symmetry.space_group_name_H-M   'P 1'
#
loop_
_entity.id
_entity.type
_entity.pdbx_description
1 polymer ?
#
loop_
_entity_poly.entity_id
_entity_poly.type
_entity_poly.pdbx_seq_one_letter_code
_entity_poly.pdbx_strand_id
1 'polypeptide(L)'
;MALTHITVRGACEHNLKNIDVDMPRDALVVVTGLSGSGKSSLAFDTIYAEGQRRYVESLSAYARQFLGRMQKPSVESIEGLPPTIAIEQRQAGSNPRSTVATTTEIYDYLRLLFARAGTPHCPVCAREVTSQSAEQIVDTVMEWPAGTKLMVLAPVVRGRKGEHRDVFAKVMRDGFVRARLNGEVIEVGPKTQTDDKHKKYDIDVVIDRIVIDHDARSRLNEAVEVALQLADGLCVVTKAEGDGEVVGEVAWSDQSFSARMFCPDHPEAEMGELEPRLFSFNAPQGACKVCHGLGIHTELSEDSLVPDKSKSIDDGAVAGWNRPGEAGWYKRALRKHCKRMGVNVHKPWKDLPESAQQLVLNGEPKAAGKWGWRGRGGFPGVIPDMLKRFESSDSDSVKQWVMKFMHEKECPTCGGSRLNPFASAVVVGGKRIHEISIMNVKDARGWITDMKLSRERAIIAREVVREISARLGFMVDVGIGYLTLDRKSGTLSGGEAQRIRLATQVGSGLVGVAYVLDEPSIGLHQRDNDLLLGTLKQLRDIGNTVIVVEHDEDTILAADYVVDLGPGAGAHGGKLEYAGDVKGLKKSKTLTADYLAKRKDIPIPEETRALSKSKAIVVKGAAENNLKQIDVTIPLGGLVCVTGVSGSGKSTLVTDILARALAKELHNALAEPGRHASIAGLKQIDKVIEIDQSPIGRTPRSNPATYTNVFGLVRDLFTKAPEAKMRGYKPGRFSFNVPGGRCEVCEGQGVKLIEMHFLPDIHVTCEACDGRRYNRETLDVKYRGKSIADVLAMTIEDACAFFENHKKIHKIVKTLADVGLGYVRLGQPSTTLSGGEAQRVKLATELARPDTGHTLYILDEPTTGLHFHDVARLITVLQRLVGKGNTAIVIEHNLDVIKCADWLIDLGPEGGDAGGQIVAEGPPAEVAKTKGSYTGHFLQRYFTGMPDKRATSPGRKTGGNGKSRSSAKKSSSKKTPAKKKSATKKSSAQKNPAKPKANRKTATAK
;
A
#
# COMPACT_ATOMS: atom_id res chain seq x y z
N MET A 1 27.97 -37.03 11.52
CA MET A 1 27.65 -36.03 12.57
C MET A 1 26.70 -35.00 11.97
N ALA A 2 25.88 -34.31 12.77
CA ALA A 2 25.09 -33.19 12.25
C ALA A 2 26.04 -32.01 11.93
N LEU A 3 25.87 -31.39 10.76
CA LEU A 3 26.63 -30.18 10.41
C LEU A 3 26.05 -29.00 11.20
N THR A 4 26.87 -28.40 12.07
CA THR A 4 26.51 -27.33 13.01
C THR A 4 26.73 -25.92 12.47
N HIS A 5 27.36 -25.79 11.30
CA HIS A 5 27.68 -24.53 10.66
C HIS A 5 27.24 -24.56 9.20
N ILE A 6 26.93 -23.39 8.64
CA ILE A 6 26.90 -23.16 7.19
C ILE A 6 28.30 -22.71 6.81
N THR A 7 28.99 -23.53 6.03
CA THR A 7 30.39 -23.38 5.67
C THR A 7 30.47 -22.97 4.20
N VAL A 8 30.82 -21.70 3.94
CA VAL A 8 31.01 -21.14 2.60
C VAL A 8 32.50 -21.08 2.30
N ARG A 9 32.92 -21.53 1.11
CA ARG A 9 34.32 -21.46 0.66
C ARG A 9 34.46 -20.91 -0.75
N GLY A 10 35.45 -20.05 -0.94
CA GLY A 10 35.82 -19.48 -2.24
C GLY A 10 34.72 -18.66 -2.93
N ALA A 11 33.88 -17.94 -2.17
CA ALA A 11 32.82 -17.14 -2.79
C ALA A 11 33.39 -15.92 -3.53
N CYS A 12 33.12 -15.85 -4.83
CA CYS A 12 33.63 -14.88 -5.80
C CYS A 12 32.52 -14.12 -6.54
N GLU A 13 31.26 -14.29 -6.14
CA GLU A 13 30.13 -13.68 -6.84
C GLU A 13 30.20 -12.13 -6.85
N HIS A 14 29.87 -11.54 -8.00
CA HIS A 14 29.87 -10.10 -8.29
C HIS A 14 31.17 -9.35 -7.99
N ASN A 15 31.40 -8.98 -6.72
CA ASN A 15 32.60 -8.27 -6.26
C ASN A 15 33.36 -9.00 -5.14
N LEU A 16 32.86 -10.13 -4.63
CA LEU A 16 33.49 -10.91 -3.57
C LEU A 16 34.91 -11.35 -3.96
N LYS A 17 35.81 -11.47 -2.97
CA LYS A 17 37.26 -11.66 -3.15
C LYS A 17 37.71 -13.05 -2.66
N ASN A 18 37.07 -14.09 -3.16
CA ASN A 18 37.30 -15.49 -2.75
C ASN A 18 37.14 -15.65 -1.22
N ILE A 19 35.97 -15.27 -0.70
CA ILE A 19 35.74 -15.25 0.75
C ILE A 19 35.34 -16.62 1.27
N ASP A 20 35.97 -16.98 2.39
CA ASP A 20 35.61 -18.11 3.23
C ASP A 20 34.91 -17.57 4.48
N VAL A 21 33.78 -18.17 4.85
CA VAL A 21 33.09 -17.83 6.11
C VAL A 21 32.37 -19.05 6.66
N ASP A 22 32.50 -19.26 7.97
CA ASP A 22 31.69 -20.21 8.73
C ASP A 22 30.69 -19.42 9.57
N MET A 23 29.41 -19.76 9.44
CA MET A 23 28.31 -19.18 10.20
C MET A 23 27.66 -20.27 11.05
N PRO A 24 27.37 -20.03 12.34
CA PRO A 24 26.66 -21.00 13.16
C PRO A 24 25.26 -21.22 12.59
N ARG A 25 24.78 -22.48 12.63
CA ARG A 25 23.38 -22.79 12.38
C ARG A 25 22.53 -22.46 13.61
N ASP A 26 21.23 -22.34 13.35
CA ASP A 26 20.18 -22.17 14.34
C ASP A 26 20.40 -20.90 15.21
N ALA A 27 20.98 -19.89 14.55
CA ALA A 27 21.44 -18.62 15.10
C ALA A 27 20.89 -17.43 14.27
N LEU A 28 20.84 -16.26 14.90
CA LEU A 28 20.60 -14.96 14.25
C LEU A 28 21.94 -14.37 13.79
N VAL A 29 22.21 -14.49 12.50
CA VAL A 29 23.43 -14.04 11.82
C VAL A 29 23.14 -12.72 11.10
N VAL A 30 23.89 -11.66 11.42
CA VAL A 30 23.77 -10.36 10.73
C VAL A 30 24.93 -10.14 9.78
N VAL A 31 24.65 -9.81 8.52
CA VAL A 31 25.62 -9.43 7.48
C VAL A 31 25.59 -7.92 7.31
N THR A 32 26.73 -7.25 7.53
CA THR A 32 26.81 -5.78 7.57
C THR A 32 28.04 -5.24 6.82
N GLY A 33 28.24 -3.91 6.86
CA GLY A 33 29.26 -3.19 6.09
C GLY A 33 28.67 -2.26 5.01
N LEU A 34 29.52 -1.52 4.28
CA LEU A 34 29.12 -0.38 3.43
C LEU A 34 28.06 -0.69 2.32
N SER A 35 27.40 0.36 1.83
CA SER A 35 26.60 0.30 0.59
C SER A 35 27.46 -0.25 -0.56
N GLY A 36 27.07 -1.37 -1.18
CA GLY A 36 27.86 -2.01 -2.23
C GLY A 36 29.11 -2.77 -1.76
N SER A 37 29.26 -3.11 -0.48
CA SER A 37 30.43 -3.87 0.01
C SER A 37 30.42 -5.37 -0.33
N GLY A 38 29.28 -5.93 -0.78
CA GLY A 38 29.12 -7.35 -1.16
C GLY A 38 28.10 -8.13 -0.33
N LYS A 39 27.40 -7.48 0.63
CA LYS A 39 26.41 -8.11 1.53
C LYS A 39 25.37 -8.96 0.80
N SER A 40 24.62 -8.35 -0.11
CA SER A 40 23.57 -9.04 -0.87
C SER A 40 24.16 -10.11 -1.79
N SER A 41 25.40 -9.95 -2.26
CA SER A 41 26.07 -10.96 -3.08
C SER A 41 26.56 -12.18 -2.31
N LEU A 42 26.81 -12.06 -1.01
CA LEU A 42 26.96 -13.20 -0.12
C LEU A 42 25.59 -13.80 0.27
N ALA A 43 24.69 -12.98 0.80
CA ALA A 43 23.42 -13.45 1.38
C ALA A 43 22.42 -13.96 0.33
N PHE A 44 22.16 -13.17 -0.71
CA PHE A 44 21.18 -13.47 -1.75
C PHE A 44 21.78 -14.17 -2.96
N ASP A 45 22.76 -13.54 -3.63
CA ASP A 45 23.29 -14.04 -4.91
C ASP A 45 24.13 -15.32 -4.77
N THR A 46 24.67 -15.58 -3.56
CA THR A 46 25.41 -16.82 -3.22
C THR A 46 24.58 -17.78 -2.37
N ILE A 47 24.32 -17.44 -1.09
CA ILE A 47 23.74 -18.39 -0.11
C ILE A 47 22.29 -18.76 -0.45
N TYR A 48 21.39 -17.79 -0.59
CA TYR A 48 19.99 -18.07 -0.93
C TYR A 48 19.86 -18.70 -2.32
N ALA A 49 20.56 -18.17 -3.34
CA ALA A 49 20.52 -18.69 -4.70
C ALA A 49 20.94 -20.17 -4.76
N GLU A 50 22.02 -20.56 -4.09
CA GLU A 50 22.50 -21.95 -4.07
C GLU A 50 21.55 -22.86 -3.26
N GLY A 51 21.01 -22.40 -2.14
CA GLY A 51 20.03 -23.16 -1.35
C GLY A 51 18.71 -23.38 -2.09
N GLN A 52 18.20 -22.36 -2.78
CA GLN A 52 16.99 -22.46 -3.61
C GLN A 52 17.25 -23.37 -4.82
N ARG A 53 18.41 -23.23 -5.49
CA ARG A 53 18.79 -24.09 -6.61
C ARG A 53 18.82 -25.56 -6.19
N ARG A 54 19.51 -25.90 -5.09
CA ARG A 54 19.58 -27.27 -4.54
C ARG A 54 18.20 -27.84 -4.22
N TYR A 55 17.33 -27.03 -3.61
CA TYR A 55 15.95 -27.44 -3.29
C TYR A 55 15.13 -27.71 -4.56
N VAL A 56 15.10 -26.79 -5.52
CA VAL A 56 14.27 -26.93 -6.74
C VAL A 56 14.83 -28.01 -7.69
N GLU A 57 16.15 -28.23 -7.72
CA GLU A 57 16.77 -29.38 -8.43
C GLU A 57 16.38 -30.74 -7.83
N SER A 58 15.83 -30.80 -6.61
CA SER A 58 15.31 -32.03 -6.02
C SER A 58 13.86 -32.35 -6.44
N LEU A 59 13.06 -31.34 -6.82
CA LEU A 59 11.62 -31.47 -7.02
C LEU A 59 11.23 -32.33 -8.25
N SER A 60 11.99 -32.24 -9.35
CA SER A 60 11.77 -33.12 -10.52
C SER A 60 12.97 -33.16 -11.46
N ALA A 61 13.06 -34.23 -12.26
CA ALA A 61 14.05 -34.33 -13.34
C ALA A 61 13.90 -33.21 -14.40
N TYR A 62 12.67 -32.79 -14.70
CA TYR A 62 12.38 -31.68 -15.60
C TYR A 62 12.91 -30.35 -15.04
N ALA A 63 12.62 -30.04 -13.77
CA ALA A 63 13.14 -28.84 -13.11
C ALA A 63 14.68 -28.84 -13.10
N ARG A 64 15.32 -29.98 -12.84
CA ARG A 64 16.78 -30.13 -12.90
C ARG A 64 17.36 -29.89 -14.30
N GLN A 65 16.71 -30.39 -15.35
CA GLN A 65 17.13 -30.15 -16.74
C GLN A 65 16.98 -28.67 -17.14
N PHE A 66 15.96 -27.99 -16.62
CA PHE A 66 15.70 -26.58 -16.87
C PHE A 66 16.68 -25.67 -16.11
N LEU A 67 16.86 -25.91 -14.80
CA LEU A 67 17.83 -25.20 -13.95
C LEU A 67 19.28 -25.45 -14.35
N GLY A 68 19.60 -26.59 -14.96
CA GLY A 68 20.92 -26.86 -15.54
C GLY A 68 21.36 -25.89 -16.65
N ARG A 69 20.45 -25.03 -17.15
CA ARG A 69 20.76 -23.93 -18.07
C ARG A 69 20.99 -22.58 -17.38
N MET A 70 20.72 -22.47 -16.08
CA MET A 70 21.01 -21.25 -15.32
C MET A 70 22.48 -21.18 -14.94
N GLN A 71 23.02 -19.96 -14.91
CA GLN A 71 24.34 -19.71 -14.36
C GLN A 71 24.32 -19.99 -12.85
N LYS A 72 25.21 -20.85 -12.37
CA LYS A 72 25.38 -21.13 -10.94
C LYS A 72 26.11 -19.96 -10.26
N PRO A 73 25.87 -19.69 -8.97
CA PRO A 73 26.67 -18.74 -8.20
C PRO A 73 28.16 -19.06 -8.24
N SER A 74 29.01 -18.04 -8.28
CA SER A 74 30.46 -18.19 -8.27
C SER A 74 30.97 -18.48 -6.85
N VAL A 75 31.03 -19.76 -6.49
CA VAL A 75 31.50 -20.28 -5.20
C VAL A 75 32.14 -21.66 -5.38
N GLU A 76 33.21 -21.97 -4.65
CA GLU A 76 33.88 -23.29 -4.74
C GLU A 76 33.05 -24.38 -4.07
N SER A 77 32.59 -24.13 -2.84
CA SER A 77 31.68 -25.03 -2.13
C SER A 77 30.83 -24.30 -1.09
N ILE A 78 29.66 -24.86 -0.80
CA ILE A 78 28.88 -24.52 0.40
C ILE A 78 28.40 -25.82 1.04
N GLU A 79 28.75 -26.04 2.30
CA GLU A 79 28.34 -27.18 3.12
C GLU A 79 27.43 -26.73 4.27
N GLY A 80 26.64 -27.67 4.81
CA GLY A 80 25.73 -27.41 5.95
C GLY A 80 24.49 -26.55 5.65
N LEU A 81 24.39 -25.99 4.45
CA LEU A 81 23.28 -25.14 3.99
C LEU A 81 21.94 -25.90 3.92
N PRO A 82 20.93 -25.56 4.75
CA PRO A 82 19.57 -26.07 4.61
C PRO A 82 18.81 -25.41 3.42
N PRO A 83 17.57 -25.84 3.12
CA PRO A 83 16.71 -25.10 2.19
C PRO A 83 16.55 -23.63 2.61
N THR A 84 16.60 -22.71 1.65
CA THR A 84 16.64 -21.26 1.90
C THR A 84 15.35 -20.56 1.47
N ILE A 85 14.91 -19.57 2.26
CA ILE A 85 13.75 -18.72 1.94
C ILE A 85 14.15 -17.25 2.05
N ALA A 86 14.11 -16.52 0.94
CA ALA A 86 14.36 -15.08 0.90
C ALA A 86 13.12 -14.26 1.29
N ILE A 87 13.31 -13.21 2.10
CA ILE A 87 12.30 -12.21 2.47
C ILE A 87 12.81 -10.82 2.05
N GLU A 88 12.95 -10.65 0.73
CA GLU A 88 13.38 -9.42 0.05
C GLU A 88 12.30 -8.32 0.00
N GLN A 89 12.73 -7.08 -0.22
CA GLN A 89 11.90 -5.88 -0.41
C GLN A 89 11.19 -5.78 -1.78
N ARG A 90 10.59 -6.87 -2.27
CA ARG A 90 9.83 -6.84 -3.53
C ARG A 90 8.49 -6.15 -3.32
N GLN A 91 8.18 -5.14 -4.15
CA GLN A 91 6.84 -4.56 -4.21
C GLN A 91 5.81 -5.67 -4.44
N ALA A 92 4.75 -5.70 -3.63
CA ALA A 92 3.71 -6.69 -3.78
C ALA A 92 3.03 -6.56 -5.15
N GLY A 93 2.75 -7.69 -5.80
CA GLY A 93 2.30 -7.72 -7.19
C GLY A 93 1.05 -6.87 -7.43
N SER A 94 1.07 -6.08 -8.51
CA SER A 94 0.03 -5.09 -8.84
C SER A 94 -1.30 -5.69 -9.34
N ASN A 95 -1.67 -6.88 -8.87
CA ASN A 95 -2.95 -7.50 -9.16
C ASN A 95 -4.04 -6.81 -8.32
N PRO A 96 -5.04 -6.13 -8.92
CA PRO A 96 -6.04 -5.35 -8.19
C PRO A 96 -6.96 -6.20 -7.29
N ARG A 97 -6.99 -7.53 -7.49
CA ARG A 97 -7.74 -8.46 -6.64
C ARG A 97 -6.97 -8.90 -5.39
N SER A 98 -5.65 -8.69 -5.32
CA SER A 98 -4.85 -9.07 -4.15
C SER A 98 -5.03 -8.08 -2.99
N THR A 99 -5.28 -8.60 -1.79
CA THR A 99 -5.33 -7.83 -0.52
C THR A 99 -4.37 -8.41 0.51
N VAL A 100 -4.17 -7.66 1.60
CA VAL A 100 -3.45 -8.13 2.81
C VAL A 100 -3.97 -9.51 3.26
N ALA A 101 -5.29 -9.69 3.37
CA ALA A 101 -5.89 -10.95 3.81
C ALA A 101 -5.73 -12.11 2.82
N THR A 102 -5.64 -11.86 1.50
CA THR A 102 -5.31 -12.94 0.54
C THR A 102 -3.81 -13.26 0.55
N THR A 103 -2.95 -12.27 0.78
CA THR A 103 -1.48 -12.44 0.85
C THR A 103 -1.03 -13.15 2.13
N THR A 104 -1.87 -13.14 3.17
CA THR A 104 -1.66 -13.82 4.46
C THR A 104 -2.51 -15.09 4.62
N GLU A 105 -3.26 -15.47 3.57
CA GLU A 105 -4.24 -16.58 3.54
C GLU A 105 -5.39 -16.46 4.58
N ILE A 106 -5.42 -15.40 5.41
CA ILE A 106 -6.47 -15.13 6.40
C ILE A 106 -7.84 -15.09 5.73
N TYR A 107 -7.93 -14.54 4.51
CA TYR A 107 -9.17 -14.54 3.75
C TYR A 107 -9.63 -15.97 3.41
N ASP A 108 -8.72 -16.87 3.05
CA ASP A 108 -9.04 -18.26 2.72
C ASP A 108 -9.57 -19.04 3.94
N TYR A 109 -9.01 -18.81 5.13
CA TYR A 109 -9.56 -19.33 6.39
C TYR A 109 -10.90 -18.66 6.76
N LEU A 110 -11.08 -17.35 6.52
CA LEU A 110 -12.38 -16.68 6.69
C LEU A 110 -13.46 -17.28 5.78
N ARG A 111 -13.15 -17.59 4.50
CA ARG A 111 -14.09 -18.30 3.62
C ARG A 111 -14.50 -19.66 4.19
N LEU A 112 -13.57 -20.39 4.79
CA LEU A 112 -13.84 -21.68 5.44
C LEU A 112 -14.68 -21.52 6.72
N LEU A 113 -14.40 -20.50 7.52
CA LEU A 113 -15.18 -20.17 8.72
C LEU A 113 -16.63 -19.81 8.37
N PHE A 114 -16.84 -18.96 7.36
CA PHE A 114 -18.18 -18.56 6.90
C PHE A 114 -18.95 -19.74 6.26
N ALA A 115 -18.27 -20.64 5.55
CA ALA A 115 -18.84 -21.87 5.02
C ALA A 115 -19.24 -22.92 6.08
N ARG A 116 -18.58 -22.93 7.25
CA ARG A 116 -18.78 -23.97 8.29
C ARG A 116 -19.49 -23.50 9.56
N ALA A 117 -19.54 -22.21 9.84
CA ALA A 117 -20.18 -21.63 11.02
C ALA A 117 -21.09 -20.43 10.73
N GLY A 118 -21.23 -20.02 9.47
CA GLY A 118 -22.08 -18.90 9.06
C GLY A 118 -23.57 -19.22 9.16
N THR A 119 -24.35 -18.26 9.67
CA THR A 119 -25.80 -18.21 9.42
C THR A 119 -26.03 -17.44 8.12
N PRO A 120 -26.69 -18.02 7.10
CA PRO A 120 -27.12 -17.28 5.93
C PRO A 120 -28.41 -16.50 6.21
N HIS A 121 -28.53 -15.33 5.58
CA HIS A 121 -29.75 -14.52 5.62
C HIS A 121 -30.22 -14.22 4.20
N CYS A 122 -31.52 -13.96 4.04
CA CYS A 122 -32.07 -13.46 2.79
C CYS A 122 -31.47 -12.09 2.46
N PRO A 123 -30.89 -11.87 1.26
CA PRO A 123 -30.32 -10.56 0.89
C PRO A 123 -31.39 -9.47 0.68
N VAL A 124 -32.68 -9.82 0.65
CA VAL A 124 -33.80 -8.87 0.46
C VAL A 124 -34.44 -8.49 1.80
N CYS A 125 -34.84 -9.47 2.63
CA CYS A 125 -35.55 -9.22 3.89
C CYS A 125 -34.72 -9.46 5.17
N ALA A 126 -33.44 -9.83 5.06
CA ALA A 126 -32.53 -10.12 6.18
C ALA A 126 -32.98 -11.22 7.18
N ARG A 127 -34.05 -11.97 6.88
CA ARG A 127 -34.49 -13.16 7.63
C ARG A 127 -33.42 -14.26 7.56
N GLU A 128 -33.12 -14.92 8.68
CA GLU A 128 -32.27 -16.13 8.72
C GLU A 128 -32.88 -17.22 7.83
N VAL A 129 -32.03 -17.91 7.06
CA VAL A 129 -32.42 -18.99 6.16
C VAL A 129 -31.94 -20.31 6.75
N THR A 130 -32.86 -21.20 7.11
CA THR A 130 -32.56 -22.55 7.58
C THR A 130 -33.14 -23.57 6.62
N SER A 131 -32.33 -24.54 6.21
CA SER A 131 -32.84 -25.81 5.66
C SER A 131 -33.25 -26.70 6.83
N GLN A 132 -34.48 -27.22 6.77
CA GLN A 132 -35.04 -28.13 7.78
C GLN A 132 -35.49 -29.42 7.11
N SER A 133 -35.14 -30.56 7.69
CA SER A 133 -35.70 -31.85 7.28
C SER A 133 -37.21 -31.92 7.57
N ALA A 134 -37.93 -32.82 6.89
CA ALA A 134 -39.35 -33.04 7.16
C ALA A 134 -39.61 -33.34 8.65
N GLU A 135 -38.76 -34.18 9.27
CA GLU A 135 -38.83 -34.50 10.70
C GLU A 135 -38.65 -33.25 11.59
N GLN A 136 -37.72 -32.34 11.29
CA GLN A 136 -37.54 -31.09 12.06
C GLN A 136 -38.73 -30.12 11.90
N ILE A 137 -39.37 -30.11 10.73
CA ILE A 137 -40.59 -29.33 10.49
C ILE A 137 -41.75 -29.93 11.31
N VAL A 138 -41.88 -31.25 11.31
CA VAL A 138 -42.84 -32.00 12.13
C VAL A 138 -42.63 -31.72 13.61
N ASP A 139 -41.38 -31.81 14.12
CA ASP A 139 -41.05 -31.48 15.51
C ASP A 139 -41.49 -30.06 15.87
N THR A 140 -41.12 -29.07 15.06
CA THR A 140 -41.44 -27.64 15.28
C THR A 140 -42.95 -27.36 15.30
N VAL A 141 -43.75 -28.16 14.58
CA VAL A 141 -45.21 -28.05 14.54
C VAL A 141 -45.86 -28.82 15.69
N MET A 142 -45.30 -29.98 16.09
CA MET A 142 -45.76 -30.76 17.24
C MET A 142 -45.50 -30.09 18.61
N GLU A 143 -44.69 -29.03 18.66
CA GLU A 143 -44.54 -28.15 19.84
C GLU A 143 -45.79 -27.28 20.12
N TRP A 144 -46.74 -27.16 19.18
CA TRP A 144 -47.94 -26.34 19.36
C TRP A 144 -49.00 -27.04 20.26
N PRO A 145 -49.92 -26.29 20.91
CA PRO A 145 -50.88 -26.87 21.84
C PRO A 145 -51.77 -27.95 21.22
N ALA A 146 -52.03 -29.03 21.97
CA ALA A 146 -52.98 -30.07 21.58
C ALA A 146 -54.38 -29.48 21.34
N GLY A 147 -55.03 -29.91 20.27
CA GLY A 147 -56.28 -29.32 19.76
C GLY A 147 -56.09 -28.20 18.72
N THR A 148 -54.87 -27.72 18.49
CA THR A 148 -54.57 -26.74 17.42
C THR A 148 -54.97 -27.33 16.06
N LYS A 149 -55.80 -26.59 15.31
CA LYS A 149 -56.20 -26.94 13.94
C LYS A 149 -55.22 -26.31 12.96
N LEU A 150 -54.69 -27.12 12.04
CA LEU A 150 -53.76 -26.66 11.01
C LEU A 150 -54.09 -27.22 9.63
N MET A 151 -53.57 -26.56 8.60
CA MET A 151 -53.56 -27.06 7.22
C MET A 151 -52.13 -27.05 6.69
N VAL A 152 -51.71 -28.16 6.09
CA VAL A 152 -50.41 -28.29 5.42
C VAL A 152 -50.60 -27.95 3.95
N LEU A 153 -49.81 -26.99 3.45
CA LEU A 153 -49.99 -26.38 2.14
C LEU A 153 -48.68 -26.42 1.32
N ALA A 154 -48.79 -26.68 0.02
CA ALA A 154 -47.67 -26.66 -0.93
C ALA A 154 -47.73 -25.40 -1.82
N PRO A 155 -46.86 -24.39 -1.63
CA PRO A 155 -46.90 -23.13 -2.37
C PRO A 155 -46.40 -23.26 -3.82
N VAL A 156 -47.23 -23.81 -4.71
CA VAL A 156 -46.88 -24.11 -6.11
C VAL A 156 -46.74 -22.87 -7.00
N VAL A 157 -47.37 -21.75 -6.65
CA VAL A 157 -47.19 -20.45 -7.33
C VAL A 157 -47.11 -19.34 -6.29
N ARG A 158 -46.10 -18.46 -6.40
CA ARG A 158 -46.01 -17.21 -5.63
C ARG A 158 -45.78 -16.00 -6.52
N GLY A 159 -46.62 -14.97 -6.40
CA GLY A 159 -46.50 -13.67 -7.04
C GLY A 159 -46.45 -13.66 -8.57
N ARG A 160 -46.87 -14.73 -9.26
CA ARG A 160 -46.75 -14.88 -10.72
C ARG A 160 -48.01 -14.44 -11.47
N LYS A 161 -47.81 -13.82 -12.62
CA LYS A 161 -48.89 -13.46 -13.57
C LYS A 161 -49.20 -14.62 -14.51
N GLY A 162 -50.46 -14.78 -14.91
CA GLY A 162 -50.95 -15.85 -15.77
C GLY A 162 -52.37 -16.29 -15.39
N GLU A 163 -52.97 -17.17 -16.20
CA GLU A 163 -54.29 -17.79 -15.92
C GLU A 163 -54.16 -19.10 -15.11
N HIS A 164 -52.94 -19.61 -14.96
CA HIS A 164 -52.50 -20.78 -14.17
C HIS A 164 -53.30 -22.09 -14.37
N ARG A 165 -54.05 -22.21 -15.48
CA ARG A 165 -54.86 -23.39 -15.86
C ARG A 165 -54.07 -24.70 -15.77
N ASP A 166 -52.84 -24.71 -16.30
CA ASP A 166 -52.00 -25.90 -16.33
C ASP A 166 -51.55 -26.34 -14.93
N VAL A 167 -51.48 -25.41 -13.98
CA VAL A 167 -51.21 -25.69 -12.57
C VAL A 167 -52.42 -26.38 -11.94
N PHE A 168 -53.62 -25.79 -12.03
CA PHE A 168 -54.84 -26.42 -11.51
C PHE A 168 -55.11 -27.78 -12.16
N ALA A 169 -54.88 -27.91 -13.47
CA ALA A 169 -54.99 -29.17 -14.20
C ALA A 169 -53.89 -30.19 -13.85
N LYS A 170 -52.74 -29.77 -13.28
CA LYS A 170 -51.78 -30.68 -12.64
C LYS A 170 -52.26 -31.08 -11.25
N VAL A 171 -52.62 -30.11 -10.40
CA VAL A 171 -53.11 -30.31 -9.03
C VAL A 171 -54.28 -31.31 -8.97
N MET A 172 -55.23 -31.21 -9.91
CA MET A 172 -56.32 -32.20 -10.06
C MET A 172 -55.84 -33.59 -10.50
N ARG A 173 -54.87 -33.70 -11.43
CA ARG A 173 -54.32 -35.00 -11.86
C ARG A 173 -53.51 -35.67 -10.76
N ASP A 174 -52.85 -34.88 -9.93
CA ASP A 174 -52.11 -35.32 -8.76
C ASP A 174 -53.04 -35.67 -7.57
N GLY A 175 -54.37 -35.53 -7.74
CA GLY A 175 -55.40 -36.01 -6.80
C GLY A 175 -55.96 -34.96 -5.83
N PHE A 176 -55.45 -33.72 -5.85
CA PHE A 176 -55.83 -32.70 -4.86
C PHE A 176 -57.11 -31.95 -5.26
N VAL A 177 -58.08 -31.94 -4.36
CA VAL A 177 -59.42 -31.35 -4.57
C VAL A 177 -59.49 -29.86 -4.15
N ARG A 178 -58.50 -29.33 -3.43
CA ARG A 178 -58.53 -27.98 -2.84
C ARG A 178 -57.22 -27.22 -2.96
N ALA A 179 -57.32 -25.92 -3.17
CA ALA A 179 -56.18 -24.99 -3.20
C ALA A 179 -56.57 -23.68 -2.50
N ARG A 180 -55.58 -22.95 -1.99
CA ARG A 180 -55.73 -21.59 -1.48
C ARG A 180 -55.24 -20.62 -2.55
N LEU A 181 -56.12 -19.74 -3.02
CA LEU A 181 -55.86 -18.72 -4.04
C LEU A 181 -55.91 -17.34 -3.36
N ASN A 182 -54.78 -16.63 -3.34
CA ASN A 182 -54.65 -15.30 -2.71
C ASN A 182 -55.16 -15.24 -1.25
N GLY A 183 -55.11 -16.37 -0.52
CA GLY A 183 -55.62 -16.51 0.86
C GLY A 183 -56.96 -17.25 1.00
N GLU A 184 -57.81 -17.27 -0.03
CA GLU A 184 -59.12 -17.93 0.02
C GLU A 184 -59.05 -19.41 -0.40
N VAL A 185 -59.67 -20.32 0.35
CA VAL A 185 -59.62 -21.76 0.06
C VAL A 185 -60.74 -22.17 -0.89
N ILE A 186 -60.37 -22.45 -2.14
CA ILE A 186 -61.26 -22.84 -3.24
C ILE A 186 -61.22 -24.35 -3.52
N GLU A 187 -62.27 -24.83 -4.18
CA GLU A 187 -62.35 -26.19 -4.73
C GLU A 187 -61.79 -26.23 -6.17
N VAL A 188 -60.97 -27.22 -6.47
CA VAL A 188 -60.27 -27.35 -7.76
C VAL A 188 -61.11 -28.22 -8.69
N GLY A 189 -61.90 -27.58 -9.55
CA GLY A 189 -62.69 -28.21 -10.59
C GLY A 189 -62.01 -28.18 -11.97
N PRO A 190 -62.53 -28.90 -12.99
CA PRO A 190 -61.91 -29.01 -14.32
C PRO A 190 -62.02 -27.73 -15.17
N LYS A 191 -62.51 -26.62 -14.58
CA LYS A 191 -62.57 -25.27 -15.16
C LYS A 191 -61.95 -24.20 -14.26
N THR A 192 -61.30 -24.58 -13.15
CA THR A 192 -60.66 -23.62 -12.24
C THR A 192 -59.48 -22.96 -12.95
N GLN A 193 -59.52 -21.63 -13.00
CA GLN A 193 -58.55 -20.74 -13.64
C GLN A 193 -58.56 -19.42 -12.85
N THR A 194 -57.49 -18.63 -12.94
CA THR A 194 -57.51 -17.26 -12.37
C THR A 194 -58.16 -16.26 -13.33
N ASP A 195 -58.86 -15.27 -12.79
CA ASP A 195 -59.81 -14.40 -13.51
C ASP A 195 -59.18 -13.34 -14.43
N ASP A 196 -57.94 -12.90 -14.15
CA ASP A 196 -57.21 -11.94 -14.98
C ASP A 196 -55.71 -12.28 -15.07
N LYS A 197 -55.25 -12.66 -16.26
CA LYS A 197 -53.85 -12.98 -16.58
C LYS A 197 -52.84 -11.87 -16.30
N HIS A 198 -53.27 -10.63 -16.13
CA HIS A 198 -52.39 -9.47 -15.87
C HIS A 198 -52.21 -9.15 -14.38
N LYS A 199 -53.00 -9.74 -13.47
CA LYS A 199 -52.75 -9.70 -12.02
C LYS A 199 -51.69 -10.73 -11.62
N LYS A 200 -51.12 -10.56 -10.41
CA LYS A 200 -50.33 -11.60 -9.74
C LYS A 200 -51.25 -12.50 -8.92
N TYR A 201 -50.89 -13.77 -8.77
CA TYR A 201 -51.56 -14.71 -7.87
C TYR A 201 -50.56 -15.50 -7.05
N ASP A 202 -51.01 -15.89 -5.86
CA ASP A 202 -50.41 -16.87 -4.96
C ASP A 202 -51.35 -18.08 -4.90
N ILE A 203 -50.81 -19.28 -5.11
CA ILE A 203 -51.56 -20.54 -5.16
C ILE A 203 -50.83 -21.58 -4.30
N ASP A 204 -51.44 -21.96 -3.19
CA ASP A 204 -50.98 -23.06 -2.35
C ASP A 204 -51.92 -24.26 -2.49
N VAL A 205 -51.43 -25.46 -2.75
CA VAL A 205 -52.27 -26.68 -2.75
C VAL A 205 -52.53 -27.10 -1.31
N VAL A 206 -53.79 -27.40 -0.95
CA VAL A 206 -54.10 -27.94 0.37
C VAL A 206 -53.79 -29.44 0.37
N ILE A 207 -52.71 -29.84 1.04
CA ILE A 207 -52.27 -31.24 1.12
C ILE A 207 -53.12 -31.98 2.14
N ASP A 208 -53.18 -31.48 3.38
CA ASP A 208 -54.00 -32.08 4.43
C ASP A 208 -54.47 -31.06 5.48
N ARG A 209 -55.47 -31.46 6.28
CA ARG A 209 -56.00 -30.74 7.44
C ARG A 209 -55.91 -31.63 8.67
N ILE A 210 -55.12 -31.21 9.65
CA ILE A 210 -54.73 -32.00 10.82
C ILE A 210 -55.12 -31.22 12.08
N VAL A 211 -55.46 -31.95 13.14
CA VAL A 211 -55.57 -31.42 14.50
C VAL A 211 -54.41 -32.01 15.29
N ILE A 212 -53.71 -31.21 16.09
CA ILE A 212 -52.59 -31.71 16.88
C ILE A 212 -53.13 -32.56 18.04
N ASP A 213 -52.84 -33.85 17.98
CA ASP A 213 -53.08 -34.84 19.02
C ASP A 213 -51.84 -35.74 19.17
N HIS A 214 -51.95 -36.82 19.95
CA HIS A 214 -50.83 -37.72 20.23
C HIS A 214 -50.35 -38.53 19.01
N ASP A 215 -51.25 -38.84 18.07
CA ASP A 215 -50.99 -39.77 16.96
C ASP A 215 -50.79 -39.03 15.62
N ALA A 216 -51.13 -37.74 15.57
CA ALA A 216 -50.98 -36.85 14.42
C ALA A 216 -49.57 -36.83 13.78
N ARG A 217 -48.49 -37.14 14.51
CA ARG A 217 -47.09 -37.04 14.05
C ARG A 217 -46.86 -37.78 12.73
N SER A 218 -47.35 -39.01 12.58
CA SER A 218 -47.11 -39.81 11.36
C SER A 218 -47.76 -39.21 10.12
N ARG A 219 -49.01 -38.76 10.26
CA ARG A 219 -49.80 -38.14 9.21
C ARG A 219 -49.27 -36.74 8.84
N LEU A 220 -48.78 -36.00 9.83
CA LEU A 220 -48.12 -34.72 9.63
C LEU A 220 -46.80 -34.87 8.84
N ASN A 221 -46.00 -35.92 9.10
CA ASN A 221 -44.78 -36.16 8.32
C ASN A 221 -45.11 -36.48 6.84
N GLU A 222 -46.06 -37.38 6.59
CA GLU A 222 -46.50 -37.71 5.22
C GLU A 222 -47.01 -36.46 4.47
N ALA A 223 -47.83 -35.64 5.12
CA ALA A 223 -48.32 -34.39 4.53
C ALA A 223 -47.19 -33.36 4.28
N VAL A 224 -46.18 -33.27 5.16
CA VAL A 224 -45.03 -32.38 4.99
C VAL A 224 -44.11 -32.87 3.87
N GLU A 225 -43.82 -34.17 3.77
CA GLU A 225 -43.02 -34.74 2.67
C GLU A 225 -43.70 -34.49 1.30
N VAL A 226 -45.00 -34.75 1.20
CA VAL A 226 -45.78 -34.47 -0.02
C VAL A 226 -45.80 -32.98 -0.35
N ALA A 227 -45.93 -32.09 0.65
CA ALA A 227 -45.89 -30.64 0.42
C ALA A 227 -44.54 -30.18 -0.13
N LEU A 228 -43.45 -30.62 0.50
CA LEU A 228 -42.08 -30.34 0.07
C LEU A 228 -41.80 -30.88 -1.33
N GLN A 229 -42.29 -32.07 -1.67
CA GLN A 229 -42.11 -32.65 -3.00
C GLN A 229 -42.92 -31.88 -4.08
N LEU A 230 -44.14 -31.44 -3.77
CA LEU A 230 -45.02 -30.76 -4.73
C LEU A 230 -44.60 -29.31 -5.00
N ALA A 231 -44.01 -28.63 -4.02
CA ALA A 231 -43.54 -27.23 -4.11
C ALA A 231 -42.00 -27.09 -4.05
N ASP A 232 -41.27 -28.06 -4.60
CA ASP A 232 -39.81 -28.03 -4.86
C ASP A 232 -38.92 -27.66 -3.65
N GLY A 233 -39.33 -28.13 -2.46
CA GLY A 233 -38.64 -27.93 -1.19
C GLY A 233 -39.27 -26.89 -0.26
N LEU A 234 -40.44 -26.32 -0.59
CA LEU A 234 -41.20 -25.40 0.27
C LEU A 234 -42.44 -26.05 0.88
N CYS A 235 -42.79 -25.65 2.11
CA CYS A 235 -44.02 -26.06 2.79
C CYS A 235 -44.57 -24.85 3.57
N VAL A 236 -45.90 -24.69 3.66
CA VAL A 236 -46.53 -23.75 4.60
C VAL A 236 -47.47 -24.53 5.49
N VAL A 237 -47.32 -24.36 6.80
CA VAL A 237 -48.31 -24.82 7.77
C VAL A 237 -49.04 -23.59 8.28
N THR A 238 -50.34 -23.52 8.01
CA THR A 238 -51.19 -22.44 8.51
C THR A 238 -52.01 -22.95 9.68
N LYS A 239 -52.04 -22.18 10.78
CA LYS A 239 -52.74 -22.55 12.03
C LYS A 239 -53.91 -21.62 12.29
N ALA A 240 -54.97 -22.15 12.89
CA ALA A 240 -56.08 -21.36 13.39
C ALA A 240 -55.67 -20.58 14.65
N GLU A 241 -56.06 -19.31 14.75
CA GLU A 241 -55.89 -18.50 15.96
C GLU A 241 -57.18 -18.50 16.80
N GLY A 242 -57.08 -18.92 18.07
CA GLY A 242 -58.17 -18.83 19.05
C GLY A 242 -58.35 -20.09 19.91
N ASP A 243 -58.18 -19.95 21.23
CA ASP A 243 -58.37 -21.01 22.23
C ASP A 243 -59.85 -21.25 22.55
N GLY A 244 -60.60 -21.76 21.57
CA GLY A 244 -61.99 -22.18 21.72
C GLY A 244 -63.04 -21.07 21.50
N GLU A 245 -64.27 -21.51 21.20
CA GLU A 245 -65.53 -20.74 21.16
C GLU A 245 -65.50 -19.30 20.59
N VAL A 246 -64.85 -19.08 19.44
CA VAL A 246 -65.07 -17.88 18.62
C VAL A 246 -66.10 -18.18 17.51
N VAL A 247 -67.26 -17.52 17.59
CA VAL A 247 -68.28 -17.54 16.53
C VAL A 247 -67.98 -16.40 15.54
N GLY A 248 -67.14 -16.68 14.55
CA GLY A 248 -66.72 -15.72 13.53
C GLY A 248 -65.79 -16.35 12.49
N GLU A 249 -65.24 -15.54 11.60
CA GLU A 249 -64.18 -15.99 10.69
C GLU A 249 -62.91 -16.31 11.49
N VAL A 250 -62.43 -17.55 11.37
CA VAL A 250 -61.19 -17.99 12.02
C VAL A 250 -60.02 -17.28 11.34
N ALA A 251 -59.27 -16.48 12.10
CA ALA A 251 -57.99 -15.96 11.65
C ALA A 251 -56.98 -17.11 11.49
N TRP A 252 -56.23 -17.08 10.40
CA TRP A 252 -55.21 -18.09 10.08
C TRP A 252 -53.83 -17.42 10.03
N SER A 253 -52.86 -17.93 10.79
CA SER A 253 -51.47 -17.48 10.72
C SER A 253 -50.56 -18.51 10.04
N ASP A 254 -49.84 -18.04 9.02
CA ASP A 254 -48.97 -18.86 8.18
C ASP A 254 -47.55 -18.96 8.76
N GLN A 255 -47.06 -20.18 8.94
CA GLN A 255 -45.64 -20.46 9.17
C GLN A 255 -45.07 -21.21 7.95
N SER A 256 -44.16 -20.55 7.23
CA SER A 256 -43.48 -21.13 6.06
C SER A 256 -42.17 -21.82 6.45
N PHE A 257 -41.92 -22.98 5.86
CA PHE A 257 -40.79 -23.86 6.07
C PHE A 257 -40.11 -24.21 4.74
N SER A 258 -38.85 -24.66 4.79
CA SER A 258 -38.08 -25.04 3.60
C SER A 258 -37.07 -26.16 3.89
N ALA A 259 -37.06 -27.18 3.04
CA ALA A 259 -36.03 -28.24 3.02
C ALA A 259 -34.77 -27.83 2.24
N ARG A 260 -34.77 -26.66 1.59
CA ARG A 260 -33.62 -26.07 0.89
C ARG A 260 -33.22 -24.73 1.52
N MET A 261 -32.02 -24.24 1.20
CA MET A 261 -31.55 -22.91 1.60
C MET A 261 -32.23 -21.80 0.77
N PHE A 262 -33.54 -21.60 0.95
CA PHE A 262 -34.31 -20.52 0.33
C PHE A 262 -35.10 -19.72 1.37
N CYS A 263 -35.31 -18.44 1.08
CA CYS A 263 -36.25 -17.60 1.82
C CYS A 263 -37.66 -17.84 1.26
N PRO A 264 -38.65 -18.27 2.08
CA PRO A 264 -40.01 -18.49 1.59
C PRO A 264 -40.66 -17.23 1.00
N ASP A 265 -40.30 -16.06 1.51
CA ASP A 265 -40.84 -14.76 1.10
C ASP A 265 -40.20 -14.23 -0.20
N HIS A 266 -39.04 -14.77 -0.59
CA HIS A 266 -38.24 -14.33 -1.76
C HIS A 266 -37.61 -15.52 -2.51
N PRO A 267 -38.41 -16.42 -3.09
CA PRO A 267 -37.91 -17.61 -3.80
C PRO A 267 -37.14 -17.29 -5.09
N GLU A 268 -37.24 -16.06 -5.61
CA GLU A 268 -36.45 -15.57 -6.74
C GLU A 268 -35.03 -15.11 -6.36
N ALA A 269 -34.70 -15.05 -5.06
CA ALA A 269 -33.35 -14.72 -4.62
C ALA A 269 -32.38 -15.87 -4.91
N GLU A 270 -31.30 -15.56 -5.63
CA GLU A 270 -30.26 -16.51 -6.03
C GLU A 270 -29.41 -16.95 -4.83
N MET A 271 -29.89 -17.98 -4.12
CA MET A 271 -29.22 -18.61 -2.98
C MET A 271 -28.47 -19.87 -3.43
N GLY A 272 -27.31 -20.12 -2.84
CA GLY A 272 -26.46 -21.27 -3.15
C GLY A 272 -26.03 -22.03 -1.91
N GLU A 273 -25.33 -23.15 -2.10
CA GLU A 273 -24.75 -23.90 -0.99
C GLU A 273 -23.59 -23.13 -0.34
N LEU A 274 -23.42 -23.31 0.97
CA LEU A 274 -22.37 -22.67 1.76
C LEU A 274 -20.99 -23.32 1.57
N GLU A 275 -20.52 -23.39 0.32
CA GLU A 275 -19.13 -23.75 0.01
C GLU A 275 -18.17 -22.59 0.34
N PRO A 276 -16.89 -22.87 0.70
CA PRO A 276 -15.85 -21.85 0.76
C PRO A 276 -15.62 -21.09 -0.55
N ARG A 277 -16.10 -21.61 -1.69
CA ARG A 277 -16.06 -20.93 -3.00
C ARG A 277 -17.06 -19.78 -3.12
N LEU A 278 -18.20 -19.86 -2.44
CA LEU A 278 -19.22 -18.81 -2.40
C LEU A 278 -18.66 -17.50 -1.81
N PHE A 279 -17.71 -17.59 -0.90
CA PHE A 279 -17.06 -16.44 -0.26
C PHE A 279 -15.83 -15.94 -1.03
N SER A 280 -15.53 -16.47 -2.22
CA SER A 280 -14.38 -16.09 -3.02
C SER A 280 -14.76 -15.11 -4.13
N PHE A 281 -14.37 -13.85 -4.00
CA PHE A 281 -14.50 -12.86 -5.07
C PHE A 281 -13.61 -13.17 -6.29
N ASN A 282 -12.69 -14.13 -6.19
CA ASN A 282 -11.93 -14.65 -7.33
C ASN A 282 -12.69 -15.75 -8.11
N ALA A 283 -13.75 -16.33 -7.53
CA ALA A 283 -14.56 -17.37 -8.16
C ALA A 283 -15.86 -16.77 -8.73
N PRO A 284 -16.31 -17.14 -9.96
CA PRO A 284 -17.55 -16.60 -10.54
C PRO A 284 -18.81 -16.82 -9.70
N GLN A 285 -18.83 -17.88 -8.87
CA GLN A 285 -19.93 -18.19 -7.96
C GLN A 285 -20.04 -17.15 -6.84
N GLY A 286 -18.92 -16.73 -6.25
CA GLY A 286 -18.88 -15.80 -5.13
C GLY A 286 -18.79 -14.33 -5.52
N ALA A 287 -18.24 -14.02 -6.69
CA ALA A 287 -17.99 -12.66 -7.15
C ALA A 287 -19.27 -11.85 -7.41
N CYS A 288 -19.21 -10.54 -7.10
CA CYS A 288 -20.21 -9.58 -7.56
C CYS A 288 -20.28 -9.58 -9.09
N LYS A 289 -21.48 -9.79 -9.65
CA LYS A 289 -21.71 -9.88 -11.11
C LYS A 289 -21.43 -8.59 -11.87
N VAL A 290 -21.41 -7.43 -11.20
CA VAL A 290 -21.20 -6.10 -11.83
C VAL A 290 -19.73 -5.70 -11.89
N CYS A 291 -18.97 -5.82 -10.80
CA CYS A 291 -17.53 -5.49 -10.79
C CYS A 291 -16.63 -6.72 -10.97
N HIS A 292 -17.18 -7.90 -11.29
CA HIS A 292 -16.47 -9.17 -11.44
C HIS A 292 -15.42 -9.43 -10.34
N GLY A 293 -15.81 -9.22 -9.08
CA GLY A 293 -14.94 -9.45 -7.92
C GLY A 293 -13.86 -8.39 -7.64
N LEU A 294 -13.85 -7.26 -8.35
CA LEU A 294 -12.90 -6.16 -8.10
C LEU A 294 -13.26 -5.29 -6.87
N GLY A 295 -14.54 -5.22 -6.50
CA GLY A 295 -15.06 -4.29 -5.46
C GLY A 295 -15.22 -2.84 -5.92
N ILE A 296 -14.57 -2.47 -7.01
CA ILE A 296 -14.54 -1.12 -7.57
C ILE A 296 -15.20 -1.05 -8.95
N HIS A 297 -15.56 0.17 -9.35
CA HIS A 297 -15.90 0.56 -10.72
C HIS A 297 -15.00 1.72 -11.15
N THR A 298 -14.69 1.82 -12.45
CA THR A 298 -13.70 2.77 -12.98
C THR A 298 -14.40 3.82 -13.84
N GLU A 299 -14.44 5.07 -13.35
CA GLU A 299 -15.25 6.14 -13.94
C GLU A 299 -14.41 7.38 -14.26
N LEU A 300 -14.78 8.13 -15.29
CA LEU A 300 -14.16 9.42 -15.57
C LEU A 300 -14.58 10.46 -14.52
N SER A 301 -13.62 11.14 -13.90
CA SER A 301 -13.89 12.22 -12.95
C SER A 301 -14.05 13.56 -13.66
N GLU A 302 -15.11 14.30 -13.35
CA GLU A 302 -15.31 15.66 -13.85
C GLU A 302 -14.17 16.60 -13.43
N ASP A 303 -13.63 16.42 -12.21
CA ASP A 303 -12.53 17.22 -11.68
C ASP A 303 -11.22 16.99 -12.43
N SER A 304 -10.89 15.76 -12.83
CA SER A 304 -9.67 15.51 -13.61
C SER A 304 -9.85 15.80 -15.09
N LEU A 305 -11.08 15.71 -15.61
CA LEU A 305 -11.40 16.21 -16.95
C LEU A 305 -11.34 17.74 -17.03
N VAL A 306 -11.57 18.45 -15.93
CA VAL A 306 -11.50 19.92 -15.81
C VAL A 306 -10.65 20.34 -14.59
N PRO A 307 -9.32 20.09 -14.63
CA PRO A 307 -8.45 20.21 -13.46
C PRO A 307 -8.22 21.65 -12.99
N ASP A 308 -8.44 22.63 -13.87
CA ASP A 308 -8.43 24.06 -13.57
C ASP A 308 -9.75 24.69 -13.99
N LYS A 309 -10.65 24.85 -13.02
CA LYS A 309 -11.98 25.45 -13.22
C LYS A 309 -11.94 26.97 -13.42
N SER A 310 -10.78 27.62 -13.34
CA SER A 310 -10.61 29.07 -13.61
C SER A 310 -10.34 29.38 -15.08
N LYS A 311 -9.84 28.42 -15.86
CA LYS A 311 -9.69 28.55 -17.32
C LYS A 311 -11.04 28.54 -18.03
N SER A 312 -11.13 29.17 -19.20
CA SER A 312 -12.28 29.01 -20.10
C SER A 312 -12.15 27.77 -20.99
N ILE A 313 -13.22 27.39 -21.69
CA ILE A 313 -13.18 26.28 -22.67
C ILE A 313 -12.18 26.59 -23.79
N ASP A 314 -12.10 27.84 -24.23
CA ASP A 314 -11.13 28.28 -25.24
C ASP A 314 -9.70 28.49 -24.68
N ASP A 315 -9.51 28.48 -23.36
CA ASP A 315 -8.17 28.38 -22.73
C ASP A 315 -7.76 26.93 -22.44
N GLY A 316 -8.62 25.97 -22.78
CA GLY A 316 -8.34 24.54 -22.67
C GLY A 316 -8.71 23.92 -21.33
N ALA A 317 -9.71 24.45 -20.60
CA ALA A 317 -10.17 23.89 -19.33
C ALA A 317 -10.48 22.37 -19.40
N VAL A 318 -11.04 21.88 -20.51
CA VAL A 318 -11.35 20.45 -20.74
C VAL A 318 -10.08 19.68 -21.15
N ALA A 319 -9.36 19.14 -20.16
CA ALA A 319 -8.08 18.45 -20.34
C ALA A 319 -8.18 17.12 -21.10
N GLY A 320 -9.28 16.37 -20.93
CA GLY A 320 -9.47 15.06 -21.58
C GLY A 320 -9.36 15.07 -23.11
N TRP A 321 -9.79 16.17 -23.73
CA TRP A 321 -9.73 16.41 -25.18
C TRP A 321 -8.47 17.15 -25.65
N ASN A 322 -7.55 17.53 -24.75
CA ASN A 322 -6.30 18.22 -25.08
C ASN A 322 -5.13 17.25 -25.38
N ARG A 323 -5.40 16.08 -26.00
CA ARG A 323 -4.37 15.11 -26.38
C ARG A 323 -3.36 15.75 -27.36
N PRO A 324 -2.03 15.70 -27.10
CA PRO A 324 -1.01 16.23 -28.01
C PRO A 324 -1.18 15.70 -29.44
N GLY A 325 -1.00 16.58 -30.43
CA GLY A 325 -1.25 16.28 -31.85
C GLY A 325 -2.72 16.46 -32.28
N GLU A 326 -3.69 16.08 -31.44
CA GLU A 326 -5.13 16.11 -31.79
C GLU A 326 -5.90 17.30 -31.20
N ALA A 327 -5.42 17.91 -30.11
CA ALA A 327 -6.09 18.97 -29.34
C ALA A 327 -6.68 20.11 -30.20
N GLY A 328 -5.95 20.56 -31.22
CA GLY A 328 -6.41 21.61 -32.14
C GLY A 328 -7.65 21.24 -32.96
N TRP A 329 -7.92 19.95 -33.18
CA TRP A 329 -9.16 19.47 -33.81
C TRP A 329 -10.31 19.43 -32.81
N TYR A 330 -10.11 18.85 -31.61
CA TYR A 330 -11.13 18.80 -30.56
C TYR A 330 -11.58 20.19 -30.11
N LYS A 331 -10.65 21.13 -29.91
CA LYS A 331 -10.97 22.51 -29.54
C LYS A 331 -11.91 23.18 -30.55
N ARG A 332 -11.69 22.97 -31.86
CA ARG A 332 -12.58 23.47 -32.93
C ARG A 332 -13.93 22.77 -32.93
N ALA A 333 -13.96 21.45 -32.71
CA ALA A 333 -15.21 20.68 -32.63
C ALA A 333 -16.06 21.10 -31.41
N LEU A 334 -15.44 21.21 -30.23
CA LEU A 334 -16.08 21.64 -28.99
C LEU A 334 -16.63 23.06 -29.11
N ARG A 335 -15.81 24.03 -29.58
CA ARG A 335 -16.25 25.41 -29.80
C ARG A 335 -17.45 25.52 -30.75
N LYS A 336 -17.54 24.66 -31.77
CA LYS A 336 -18.70 24.62 -32.68
C LYS A 336 -19.97 24.09 -31.99
N HIS A 337 -19.86 23.06 -31.14
CA HIS A 337 -21.01 22.53 -30.38
C HIS A 337 -21.44 23.49 -29.28
N CYS A 338 -20.51 24.04 -28.49
CA CYS A 338 -20.81 25.07 -27.48
C CYS A 338 -21.55 26.27 -28.07
N LYS A 339 -21.12 26.78 -29.24
CA LYS A 339 -21.83 27.88 -29.95
C LYS A 339 -23.26 27.50 -30.37
N ARG A 340 -23.55 26.22 -30.66
CA ARG A 340 -24.92 25.74 -30.91
C ARG A 340 -25.74 25.64 -29.61
N MET A 341 -25.12 25.16 -28.54
CA MET A 341 -25.76 24.93 -27.24
C MET A 341 -25.91 26.20 -26.39
N GLY A 342 -25.53 27.38 -26.91
CA GLY A 342 -25.54 28.65 -26.16
C GLY A 342 -24.45 28.79 -25.10
N VAL A 343 -23.49 27.85 -25.04
CA VAL A 343 -22.43 27.82 -24.02
C VAL A 343 -21.31 28.79 -24.39
N ASN A 344 -21.06 29.78 -23.52
CA ASN A 344 -20.02 30.79 -23.73
C ASN A 344 -18.62 30.20 -23.44
N VAL A 345 -17.90 29.85 -24.52
CA VAL A 345 -16.55 29.26 -24.44
C VAL A 345 -15.47 30.15 -23.83
N HIS A 346 -15.73 31.46 -23.69
CA HIS A 346 -14.77 32.44 -23.15
C HIS A 346 -15.00 32.73 -21.65
N LYS A 347 -16.03 32.18 -21.03
CA LYS A 347 -16.27 32.31 -19.59
C LYS A 347 -15.43 31.24 -18.84
N PRO A 348 -14.83 31.57 -17.67
CA PRO A 348 -14.24 30.57 -16.78
C PRO A 348 -15.21 29.43 -16.46
N TRP A 349 -14.72 28.19 -16.42
CA TRP A 349 -15.57 27.01 -16.24
C TRP A 349 -16.44 27.09 -14.97
N LYS A 350 -15.85 27.48 -13.84
CA LYS A 350 -16.53 27.68 -12.55
C LYS A 350 -17.72 28.65 -12.62
N ASP A 351 -17.74 29.56 -13.58
CA ASP A 351 -18.78 30.58 -13.74
C ASP A 351 -19.82 30.17 -14.81
N LEU A 352 -19.65 29.02 -15.47
CA LEU A 352 -20.66 28.44 -16.37
C LEU A 352 -21.83 27.86 -15.55
N PRO A 353 -23.09 28.01 -15.99
CA PRO A 353 -24.21 27.29 -15.40
C PRO A 353 -23.97 25.78 -15.39
N GLU A 354 -24.40 25.09 -14.33
CA GLU A 354 -24.22 23.64 -14.17
C GLU A 354 -24.79 22.84 -15.35
N SER A 355 -25.95 23.26 -15.89
CA SER A 355 -26.53 22.70 -17.11
C SER A 355 -25.64 22.85 -18.36
N ALA A 356 -24.86 23.92 -18.45
CA ALA A 356 -23.87 24.13 -19.52
C ALA A 356 -22.61 23.27 -19.32
N GLN A 357 -22.19 23.05 -18.07
CA GLN A 357 -21.09 22.12 -17.73
C GLN A 357 -21.50 20.68 -18.08
N GLN A 358 -22.70 20.26 -17.67
CA GLN A 358 -23.25 18.93 -17.95
C GLN A 358 -23.49 18.69 -19.45
N LEU A 359 -23.96 19.68 -20.21
CA LEU A 359 -24.04 19.60 -21.68
C LEU A 359 -22.67 19.40 -22.35
N VAL A 360 -21.58 19.91 -21.77
CA VAL A 360 -20.22 19.69 -22.27
C VAL A 360 -19.67 18.32 -21.87
N LEU A 361 -19.91 17.88 -20.63
CA LEU A 361 -19.37 16.62 -20.11
C LEU A 361 -20.15 15.40 -20.62
N ASN A 362 -21.49 15.41 -20.50
CA ASN A 362 -22.36 14.26 -20.78
C ASN A 362 -23.20 14.40 -22.07
N GLY A 363 -23.20 15.57 -22.71
CA GLY A 363 -23.74 15.75 -24.06
C GLY A 363 -25.23 16.10 -24.15
N GLU A 364 -25.77 16.01 -25.36
CA GLU A 364 -27.19 16.32 -25.65
C GLU A 364 -28.07 15.07 -25.43
N PRO A 365 -29.07 15.09 -24.53
CA PRO A 365 -29.88 13.90 -24.19
C PRO A 365 -30.65 13.22 -25.33
N LYS A 366 -30.74 13.86 -26.51
CA LYS A 366 -31.39 13.33 -27.72
C LYS A 366 -30.41 13.03 -28.86
N ALA A 367 -29.11 12.90 -28.58
CA ALA A 367 -28.06 12.60 -29.56
C ALA A 367 -28.06 11.16 -30.12
N ALA A 368 -29.07 10.34 -29.81
CA ALA A 368 -29.15 8.94 -30.20
C ALA A 368 -29.17 8.73 -31.73
N GLY A 369 -28.06 8.25 -32.29
CA GLY A 369 -27.99 7.61 -33.60
C GLY A 369 -27.22 8.32 -34.72
N LYS A 370 -26.94 9.65 -34.64
CA LYS A 370 -26.17 10.36 -35.69
C LYS A 370 -25.04 11.22 -35.11
N TRP A 371 -23.85 10.62 -35.05
CA TRP A 371 -22.60 11.20 -34.58
C TRP A 371 -22.09 12.32 -35.51
N GLY A 372 -21.81 13.49 -34.94
CA GLY A 372 -21.79 14.75 -35.68
C GLY A 372 -20.46 15.50 -35.77
N TRP A 373 -19.31 14.84 -35.85
CA TRP A 373 -17.96 15.45 -35.75
C TRP A 373 -17.70 16.77 -36.51
N ARG A 374 -18.34 16.99 -37.67
CA ARG A 374 -18.26 18.27 -38.42
C ARG A 374 -19.27 19.34 -37.95
N GLY A 375 -19.88 19.17 -36.78
CA GLY A 375 -21.04 19.92 -36.29
C GLY A 375 -22.29 19.69 -37.14
N ARG A 376 -22.61 18.42 -37.43
CA ARG A 376 -23.83 17.96 -38.11
C ARG A 376 -24.29 16.64 -37.46
N GLY A 377 -25.01 16.74 -36.34
CA GLY A 377 -25.45 15.60 -35.52
C GLY A 377 -25.67 16.03 -34.06
N GLY A 378 -25.89 15.08 -33.15
CA GLY A 378 -25.89 15.36 -31.71
C GLY A 378 -24.47 15.51 -31.16
N PHE A 379 -24.30 16.31 -30.10
CA PHE A 379 -23.04 16.33 -29.34
C PHE A 379 -23.04 15.19 -28.31
N PRO A 380 -22.07 14.26 -28.32
CA PRO A 380 -22.08 13.07 -27.48
C PRO A 380 -21.56 13.29 -26.05
N GLY A 381 -21.06 14.49 -25.72
CA GLY A 381 -20.33 14.72 -24.47
C GLY A 381 -18.85 14.29 -24.56
N VAL A 382 -18.05 14.78 -23.62
CA VAL A 382 -16.64 14.39 -23.46
C VAL A 382 -16.52 13.02 -22.78
N ILE A 383 -17.34 12.74 -21.76
CA ILE A 383 -17.32 11.48 -21.00
C ILE A 383 -17.70 10.29 -21.89
N PRO A 384 -18.85 10.27 -22.59
CA PRO A 384 -19.24 9.10 -23.40
C PRO A 384 -18.33 8.83 -24.59
N ASP A 385 -17.73 9.88 -25.17
CA ASP A 385 -16.71 9.74 -26.21
C ASP A 385 -15.40 9.13 -25.66
N MET A 386 -14.91 9.60 -24.51
CA MET A 386 -13.69 9.06 -23.92
C MET A 386 -13.85 7.61 -23.44
N LEU A 387 -15.00 7.25 -22.84
CA LEU A 387 -15.32 5.85 -22.51
C LEU A 387 -15.36 4.97 -23.77
N LYS A 388 -16.09 5.40 -24.81
CA LYS A 388 -16.16 4.66 -26.08
C LYS A 388 -14.79 4.42 -26.72
N ARG A 389 -13.85 5.38 -26.64
CA ARG A 389 -12.48 5.20 -27.14
C ARG A 389 -11.65 4.23 -26.28
N PHE A 390 -11.90 4.18 -24.98
CA PHE A 390 -11.22 3.25 -24.08
C PHE A 390 -11.65 1.81 -24.39
N GLU A 391 -12.94 1.61 -24.64
CA GLU A 391 -13.54 0.33 -25.05
C GLU A 391 -13.14 -0.07 -26.48
N SER A 392 -13.25 0.84 -27.45
CA SER A 392 -13.20 0.53 -28.89
C SER A 392 -11.88 0.86 -29.60
N SER A 393 -10.77 1.06 -28.87
CA SER A 393 -9.45 1.32 -29.46
C SER A 393 -8.43 0.25 -29.11
N ASP A 394 -7.74 -0.28 -30.12
CA ASP A 394 -6.64 -1.23 -29.93
C ASP A 394 -5.31 -0.55 -29.54
N SER A 395 -5.25 0.79 -29.47
CA SER A 395 -4.02 1.49 -29.14
C SER A 395 -3.87 1.71 -27.64
N ASP A 396 -2.85 1.07 -27.04
CA ASP A 396 -2.44 1.34 -25.65
C ASP A 396 -2.16 2.83 -25.40
N SER A 397 -1.65 3.55 -26.40
CA SER A 397 -1.41 5.00 -26.31
C SER A 397 -2.69 5.83 -26.10
N VAL A 398 -3.85 5.29 -26.49
CA VAL A 398 -5.18 5.89 -26.29
C VAL A 398 -5.74 5.44 -24.95
N LYS A 399 -5.66 4.13 -24.63
CA LYS A 399 -6.10 3.58 -23.32
C LYS A 399 -5.37 4.26 -22.16
N GLN A 400 -4.04 4.33 -22.22
CA GLN A 400 -3.19 5.04 -21.24
C GLN A 400 -3.38 6.57 -21.25
N TRP A 401 -4.02 7.16 -22.26
CA TRP A 401 -4.44 8.57 -22.21
C TRP A 401 -5.74 8.71 -21.43
N VAL A 402 -6.77 7.90 -21.75
CA VAL A 402 -8.07 7.97 -21.06
C VAL A 402 -7.97 7.57 -19.59
N MET A 403 -7.18 6.54 -19.26
CA MET A 403 -6.92 6.08 -17.89
C MET A 403 -6.44 7.18 -16.93
N LYS A 404 -5.80 8.25 -17.42
CA LYS A 404 -5.33 9.38 -16.58
C LYS A 404 -6.46 10.25 -16.02
N PHE A 405 -7.67 10.12 -16.59
CA PHE A 405 -8.87 10.84 -16.20
C PHE A 405 -9.87 9.93 -15.46
N MET A 406 -9.54 8.64 -15.36
CA MET A 406 -10.35 7.62 -14.71
C MET A 406 -9.95 7.46 -13.24
N HIS A 407 -10.93 7.30 -12.38
CA HIS A 407 -10.78 7.07 -10.95
C HIS A 407 -11.50 5.79 -10.55
N GLU A 408 -10.94 5.09 -9.56
CA GLU A 408 -11.60 3.97 -8.92
C GLU A 408 -12.63 4.50 -7.91
N LYS A 409 -13.89 4.11 -8.05
CA LYS A 409 -14.94 4.28 -7.03
C LYS A 409 -15.34 2.91 -6.49
N GLU A 410 -15.95 2.86 -5.31
CA GLU A 410 -16.59 1.64 -4.82
C GLU A 410 -17.73 1.20 -5.78
N CYS A 411 -17.87 -0.10 -5.99
CA CYS A 411 -18.93 -0.65 -6.84
C CYS A 411 -20.30 -0.48 -6.16
N PRO A 412 -21.25 0.27 -6.77
CA PRO A 412 -22.52 0.62 -6.12
C PRO A 412 -23.43 -0.59 -5.84
N THR A 413 -23.21 -1.72 -6.52
CA THR A 413 -24.01 -2.95 -6.34
C THR A 413 -23.54 -3.79 -5.15
N CYS A 414 -22.27 -3.70 -4.73
CA CYS A 414 -21.73 -4.51 -3.64
C CYS A 414 -21.11 -3.69 -2.50
N GLY A 415 -21.04 -2.36 -2.61
CA GLY A 415 -20.50 -1.47 -1.57
C GLY A 415 -19.08 -1.86 -1.17
N GLY A 416 -18.18 -2.06 -2.15
CA GLY A 416 -16.81 -2.51 -1.90
C GLY A 416 -16.63 -4.00 -1.58
N SER A 417 -17.67 -4.72 -1.14
CA SER A 417 -17.58 -6.11 -0.64
C SER A 417 -17.06 -7.17 -1.61
N ARG A 418 -17.02 -6.87 -2.92
CA ARG A 418 -16.56 -7.74 -4.02
C ARG A 418 -17.40 -9.00 -4.27
N LEU A 419 -18.32 -9.33 -3.37
CA LEU A 419 -19.12 -10.57 -3.38
C LEU A 419 -20.53 -10.38 -3.94
N ASN A 420 -21.19 -11.51 -4.25
CA ASN A 420 -22.61 -11.54 -4.60
C ASN A 420 -23.50 -11.22 -3.37
N PRO A 421 -24.78 -10.83 -3.55
CA PRO A 421 -25.64 -10.40 -2.45
C PRO A 421 -25.86 -11.47 -1.37
N PHE A 422 -26.01 -12.74 -1.74
CA PHE A 422 -26.26 -13.85 -0.80
C PHE A 422 -25.01 -14.16 0.03
N ALA A 423 -23.83 -14.26 -0.61
CA ALA A 423 -22.55 -14.43 0.07
C ALA A 423 -22.27 -13.29 1.07
N SER A 424 -22.63 -12.05 0.71
CA SER A 424 -22.53 -10.88 1.59
C SER A 424 -23.56 -10.83 2.72
N ALA A 425 -24.63 -11.65 2.67
CA ALA A 425 -25.66 -11.72 3.70
C ALA A 425 -25.40 -12.80 4.78
N VAL A 426 -24.39 -13.65 4.59
CA VAL A 426 -23.97 -14.64 5.60
C VAL A 426 -23.22 -13.96 6.74
N VAL A 427 -23.49 -14.38 7.97
CA VAL A 427 -23.00 -13.77 9.22
C VAL A 427 -22.33 -14.81 10.11
N VAL A 428 -21.16 -14.48 10.66
CA VAL A 428 -20.45 -15.22 11.72
C VAL A 428 -20.18 -14.26 12.87
N GLY A 429 -20.43 -14.66 14.12
CA GLY A 429 -20.09 -13.83 15.28
C GLY A 429 -20.70 -12.42 15.25
N GLY A 430 -21.92 -12.28 14.70
CA GLY A 430 -22.61 -11.01 14.51
C GLY A 430 -22.10 -10.11 13.37
N LYS A 431 -21.18 -10.59 12.51
CA LYS A 431 -20.62 -9.82 11.39
C LYS A 431 -20.59 -10.57 10.05
N ARG A 432 -20.73 -9.82 8.96
CA ARG A 432 -20.54 -10.28 7.57
C ARG A 432 -19.05 -10.34 7.22
N ILE A 433 -18.66 -11.19 6.26
CA ILE A 433 -17.25 -11.36 5.87
C ILE A 433 -16.60 -10.05 5.39
N HIS A 434 -17.36 -9.17 4.75
CA HIS A 434 -16.86 -7.85 4.35
C HIS A 434 -16.62 -6.91 5.53
N GLU A 435 -17.50 -6.89 6.54
CA GLU A 435 -17.31 -6.07 7.76
C GLU A 435 -16.03 -6.43 8.51
N ILE A 436 -15.63 -7.70 8.47
CA ILE A 436 -14.35 -8.17 9.04
C ILE A 436 -13.19 -7.82 8.11
N SER A 437 -13.39 -7.87 6.79
CA SER A 437 -12.36 -7.53 5.80
C SER A 437 -11.94 -6.05 5.86
N ILE A 438 -12.85 -5.13 6.18
CA ILE A 438 -12.53 -3.70 6.35
C ILE A 438 -11.95 -3.35 7.72
N MET A 439 -11.92 -4.28 8.68
CA MET A 439 -11.26 -4.05 9.97
C MET A 439 -9.75 -3.96 9.81
N ASN A 440 -9.12 -3.12 10.65
CA ASN A 440 -7.70 -3.27 10.91
C ASN A 440 -7.42 -4.60 11.65
N VAL A 441 -6.19 -5.10 11.50
CA VAL A 441 -5.77 -6.40 12.05
C VAL A 441 -5.92 -6.48 13.59
N LYS A 442 -5.73 -5.40 14.34
CA LYS A 442 -5.95 -5.37 15.79
C LYS A 442 -7.42 -5.61 16.14
N ASP A 443 -8.34 -4.92 15.46
CA ASP A 443 -9.78 -5.07 15.70
C ASP A 443 -10.30 -6.43 15.24
N ALA A 444 -9.76 -6.98 14.14
CA ALA A 444 -10.03 -8.36 13.73
C ALA A 444 -9.52 -9.40 14.74
N ARG A 445 -8.35 -9.16 15.37
CA ARG A 445 -7.79 -9.98 16.47
C ARG A 445 -8.66 -9.91 17.73
N GLY A 446 -9.25 -8.75 18.03
CA GLY A 446 -10.27 -8.59 19.06
C GLY A 446 -11.53 -9.41 18.74
N TRP A 447 -12.14 -9.17 17.58
CA TRP A 447 -13.36 -9.85 17.14
C TRP A 447 -13.24 -11.38 17.16
N ILE A 448 -12.17 -11.97 16.63
CA ILE A 448 -12.00 -13.44 16.62
C ILE A 448 -11.82 -14.03 18.03
N THR A 449 -11.36 -13.22 19.00
CA THR A 449 -11.18 -13.63 20.41
C THR A 449 -12.49 -13.53 21.20
N ASP A 450 -13.27 -12.47 20.98
CA ASP A 450 -14.56 -12.25 21.66
C ASP A 450 -15.74 -12.99 20.99
N MET A 451 -15.52 -13.61 19.82
CA MET A 451 -16.54 -14.28 19.01
C MET A 451 -17.23 -15.42 19.77
N LYS A 452 -18.55 -15.28 19.94
CA LYS A 452 -19.42 -16.33 20.50
C LYS A 452 -20.07 -17.13 19.37
N LEU A 453 -19.93 -18.45 19.44
CA LEU A 453 -20.58 -19.43 18.57
C LEU A 453 -21.41 -20.41 19.42
N SER A 454 -22.38 -21.10 18.80
CA SER A 454 -23.06 -22.24 19.46
C SER A 454 -22.05 -23.37 19.72
N ARG A 455 -22.33 -24.24 20.71
CA ARG A 455 -21.43 -25.33 21.12
C ARG A 455 -20.97 -26.20 19.94
N GLU A 456 -21.88 -26.52 19.03
CA GLU A 456 -21.60 -27.28 17.81
C GLU A 456 -20.69 -26.52 16.84
N ARG A 457 -21.08 -25.29 16.45
CA ARG A 457 -20.29 -24.45 15.53
C ARG A 457 -18.90 -24.14 16.10
N ALA A 458 -18.77 -23.99 17.43
CA ALA A 458 -17.49 -23.80 18.11
C ALA A 458 -16.57 -25.03 18.01
N ILE A 459 -17.12 -26.26 18.03
CA ILE A 459 -16.35 -27.48 17.82
C ILE A 459 -15.89 -27.57 16.36
N ILE A 460 -16.79 -27.34 15.40
CA ILE A 460 -16.51 -27.41 13.96
C ILE A 460 -15.47 -26.35 13.55
N ALA A 461 -15.58 -25.12 14.07
CA ALA A 461 -14.72 -24.00 13.70
C ALA A 461 -13.38 -23.96 14.46
N ARG A 462 -13.18 -24.78 15.51
CA ARG A 462 -12.07 -24.66 16.48
C ARG A 462 -10.70 -24.44 15.84
N GLU A 463 -10.31 -25.31 14.91
CA GLU A 463 -9.00 -25.25 14.26
C GLU A 463 -8.88 -24.01 13.35
N VAL A 464 -9.94 -23.70 12.59
CA VAL A 464 -10.01 -22.53 11.70
C VAL A 464 -9.88 -21.23 12.49
N VAL A 465 -10.53 -21.15 13.66
CA VAL A 465 -10.44 -20.02 14.59
C VAL A 465 -9.03 -19.88 15.17
N ARG A 466 -8.36 -20.99 15.51
CA ARG A 466 -6.95 -20.97 15.94
C ARG A 466 -6.04 -20.40 14.85
N GLU A 467 -6.14 -20.87 13.62
CA GLU A 467 -5.26 -20.42 12.52
C GLU A 467 -5.49 -18.94 12.17
N ILE A 468 -6.74 -18.46 12.18
CA ILE A 468 -7.04 -17.03 12.00
C ILE A 468 -6.45 -16.21 13.15
N SER A 469 -6.66 -16.63 14.40
CA SER A 469 -6.16 -15.93 15.60
C SER A 469 -4.63 -15.89 15.65
N ALA A 470 -3.96 -16.99 15.28
CA ALA A 470 -2.50 -17.06 15.21
C ALA A 470 -1.93 -16.13 14.14
N ARG A 471 -2.49 -16.13 12.92
CA ARG A 471 -2.02 -15.27 11.81
C ARG A 471 -2.26 -13.79 12.10
N LEU A 472 -3.43 -13.42 12.63
CA LEU A 472 -3.69 -12.07 13.14
C LEU A 472 -2.76 -11.71 14.31
N GLY A 473 -2.38 -12.70 15.11
CA GLY A 473 -1.31 -12.61 16.12
C GLY A 473 -0.01 -12.10 15.50
N PHE A 474 0.62 -12.92 14.66
CA PHE A 474 1.91 -12.61 14.03
C PHE A 474 1.90 -11.28 13.25
N MET A 475 0.77 -10.88 12.66
CA MET A 475 0.62 -9.57 12.01
C MET A 475 0.63 -8.38 12.99
N VAL A 476 0.05 -8.51 14.19
CA VAL A 476 0.25 -7.49 15.24
C VAL A 476 1.69 -7.51 15.73
N ASP A 477 2.27 -8.71 15.87
CA ASP A 477 3.57 -8.90 16.50
C ASP A 477 4.73 -8.40 15.60
N VAL A 478 4.57 -8.37 14.26
CA VAL A 478 5.48 -7.63 13.33
C VAL A 478 5.08 -6.16 13.10
N GLY A 479 4.24 -5.58 13.96
CA GLY A 479 3.92 -4.14 13.95
C GLY A 479 2.95 -3.67 12.85
N ILE A 480 2.44 -4.54 11.98
CA ILE A 480 1.49 -4.18 10.90
C ILE A 480 0.01 -4.23 11.34
N GLY A 481 -0.25 -4.29 12.64
CA GLY A 481 -1.59 -4.38 13.22
C GLY A 481 -2.57 -3.24 12.87
N TYR A 482 -2.09 -2.16 12.25
CA TYR A 482 -2.89 -1.02 11.79
C TYR A 482 -3.44 -1.19 10.34
N LEU A 483 -3.03 -2.22 9.61
CA LEU A 483 -3.50 -2.49 8.25
C LEU A 483 -4.91 -3.06 8.23
N THR A 484 -5.76 -2.63 7.29
CA THR A 484 -7.02 -3.33 6.99
C THR A 484 -6.77 -4.62 6.22
N LEU A 485 -7.61 -5.63 6.46
CA LEU A 485 -7.53 -6.93 5.79
C LEU A 485 -7.84 -6.85 4.28
N ASP A 486 -8.60 -5.85 3.84
CA ASP A 486 -8.96 -5.60 2.45
C ASP A 486 -8.00 -4.68 1.67
N ARG A 487 -7.05 -3.99 2.36
CA ARG A 487 -6.09 -3.07 1.72
C ARG A 487 -5.41 -3.77 0.55
N LYS A 488 -5.49 -3.15 -0.63
CA LYS A 488 -4.92 -3.67 -1.88
C LYS A 488 -3.42 -3.88 -1.72
N SER A 489 -2.91 -5.07 -2.06
CA SER A 489 -1.49 -5.39 -1.84
C SER A 489 -0.56 -4.44 -2.61
N GLY A 490 -0.96 -4.00 -3.81
CA GLY A 490 -0.22 -3.00 -4.60
C GLY A 490 -0.19 -1.57 -4.03
N THR A 491 -0.80 -1.31 -2.87
CA THR A 491 -0.68 -0.02 -2.13
C THR A 491 0.20 -0.12 -0.88
N LEU A 492 0.81 -1.28 -0.64
CA LEU A 492 1.74 -1.49 0.47
C LEU A 492 3.12 -0.91 0.14
N SER A 493 3.76 -0.30 1.13
CA SER A 493 5.20 0.01 1.08
C SER A 493 6.04 -1.28 1.07
N GLY A 494 7.33 -1.17 0.68
CA GLY A 494 8.26 -2.30 0.69
C GLY A 494 8.34 -3.00 2.05
N GLY A 495 8.53 -2.23 3.12
CA GLY A 495 8.55 -2.74 4.50
C GLY A 495 7.22 -3.35 4.96
N GLU A 496 6.06 -2.78 4.59
CA GLU A 496 4.76 -3.39 4.90
C GLU A 496 4.59 -4.75 4.20
N ALA A 497 4.92 -4.85 2.91
CA ALA A 497 4.85 -6.10 2.16
C ALA A 497 5.86 -7.16 2.68
N GLN A 498 7.05 -6.72 3.06
CA GLN A 498 8.09 -7.58 3.64
C GLN A 498 7.68 -8.12 5.01
N ARG A 499 7.12 -7.28 5.89
CA ARG A 499 6.62 -7.70 7.21
C ARG A 499 5.38 -8.58 7.12
N ILE A 500 4.49 -8.35 6.17
CA ILE A 500 3.40 -9.29 5.81
C ILE A 500 3.99 -10.67 5.48
N ARG A 501 5.02 -10.72 4.61
CA ARG A 501 5.67 -11.97 4.23
C ARG A 501 6.34 -12.65 5.43
N LEU A 502 6.99 -11.89 6.32
CA LEU A 502 7.57 -12.41 7.56
C LEU A 502 6.52 -13.04 8.48
N ALA A 503 5.39 -12.37 8.73
CA ALA A 503 4.29 -12.93 9.52
C ALA A 503 3.75 -14.25 8.92
N THR A 504 3.59 -14.33 7.60
CA THR A 504 3.22 -15.58 6.91
C THR A 504 4.29 -16.67 7.05
N GLN A 505 5.59 -16.33 7.10
CA GLN A 505 6.65 -17.32 7.34
C GLN A 505 6.68 -17.82 8.79
N VAL A 506 6.53 -16.94 9.79
CA VAL A 506 6.44 -17.35 11.20
C VAL A 506 5.21 -18.26 11.40
N GLY A 507 4.07 -17.90 10.80
CA GLY A 507 2.85 -18.71 10.81
C GLY A 507 2.90 -20.00 9.99
N SER A 508 4.00 -20.30 9.28
CA SER A 508 4.17 -21.57 8.55
C SER A 508 4.67 -22.72 9.44
N GLY A 509 5.24 -22.42 10.61
CA GLY A 509 5.76 -23.43 11.54
C GLY A 509 6.93 -24.26 11.02
N LEU A 510 7.61 -23.81 9.95
CA LEU A 510 8.75 -24.53 9.38
C LEU A 510 9.96 -24.55 10.33
N VAL A 511 10.70 -25.67 10.29
CA VAL A 511 11.89 -25.97 11.11
C VAL A 511 13.00 -26.45 10.19
N GLY A 512 14.25 -26.13 10.51
CA GLY A 512 15.43 -26.53 9.75
C GLY A 512 15.64 -25.76 8.45
N VAL A 513 15.08 -24.56 8.33
CA VAL A 513 15.20 -23.64 7.17
C VAL A 513 16.27 -22.57 7.44
N ALA A 514 16.88 -22.04 6.37
CA ALA A 514 17.64 -20.79 6.42
C ALA A 514 16.82 -19.63 5.84
N TYR A 515 16.34 -18.73 6.69
CA TYR A 515 15.68 -17.51 6.25
C TYR A 515 16.73 -16.44 5.94
N VAL A 516 16.60 -15.77 4.78
CA VAL A 516 17.52 -14.71 4.35
C VAL A 516 16.72 -13.42 4.15
N LEU A 517 17.02 -12.37 4.94
CA LEU A 517 16.24 -11.13 5.03
C LEU A 517 17.07 -9.91 4.59
N ASP A 518 16.40 -8.96 3.93
CA ASP A 518 17.00 -7.78 3.31
C ASP A 518 16.52 -6.50 4.03
N GLU A 519 17.29 -6.00 5.00
CA GLU A 519 17.01 -4.79 5.80
C GLU A 519 15.54 -4.68 6.32
N PRO A 520 15.05 -5.67 7.10
CA PRO A 520 13.65 -5.72 7.57
C PRO A 520 13.23 -4.56 8.48
N SER A 521 14.16 -3.76 9.00
CA SER A 521 13.88 -2.54 9.78
C SER A 521 13.38 -1.35 8.93
N ILE A 522 13.46 -1.41 7.60
CA ILE A 522 13.02 -0.31 6.71
C ILE A 522 11.53 0.03 6.88
N GLY A 523 11.18 1.31 6.86
CA GLY A 523 9.81 1.78 7.10
C GLY A 523 9.26 1.41 8.48
N LEU A 524 10.13 1.22 9.48
CA LEU A 524 9.79 0.90 10.86
C LEU A 524 10.30 2.01 11.79
N HIS A 525 9.51 2.37 12.80
CA HIS A 525 9.93 3.30 13.84
C HIS A 525 10.72 2.55 14.92
N GLN A 526 11.71 3.20 15.55
CA GLN A 526 12.57 2.54 16.55
C GLN A 526 11.77 1.84 17.67
N ARG A 527 10.60 2.39 18.05
CA ARG A 527 9.64 1.77 18.98
C ARG A 527 9.23 0.35 18.58
N ASP A 528 9.02 0.12 17.29
CA ASP A 528 8.49 -1.12 16.74
C ASP A 528 9.60 -2.11 16.33
N ASN A 529 10.87 -1.67 16.38
CA ASN A 529 12.04 -2.49 16.06
C ASN A 529 12.26 -3.63 17.07
N ASP A 530 12.00 -3.39 18.37
CA ASP A 530 12.04 -4.43 19.40
C ASP A 530 11.06 -5.58 19.12
N LEU A 531 9.91 -5.29 18.50
CA LEU A 531 8.88 -6.29 18.14
C LEU A 531 9.35 -7.14 16.95
N LEU A 532 9.96 -6.50 15.94
CA LEU A 532 10.63 -7.18 14.84
C LEU A 532 11.74 -8.11 15.36
N LEU A 533 12.62 -7.60 16.24
CA LEU A 533 13.72 -8.37 16.82
C LEU A 533 13.24 -9.54 17.69
N GLY A 534 12.13 -9.38 18.42
CA GLY A 534 11.45 -10.47 19.10
C GLY A 534 10.98 -11.56 18.11
N THR A 535 10.37 -11.14 17.00
CA THR A 535 9.89 -12.05 15.95
C THR A 535 11.03 -12.79 15.24
N LEU A 536 12.14 -12.13 14.93
CA LEU A 536 13.32 -12.76 14.31
C LEU A 536 13.99 -13.78 15.26
N LYS A 537 14.02 -13.50 16.56
CA LYS A 537 14.49 -14.45 17.57
C LYS A 537 13.54 -15.63 17.71
N GLN A 538 12.23 -15.42 17.71
CA GLN A 538 11.25 -16.52 17.69
C GLN A 538 11.42 -17.41 16.45
N LEU A 539 11.63 -16.83 15.26
CA LEU A 539 11.83 -17.59 14.02
C LEU A 539 13.09 -18.48 14.10
N ARG A 540 14.17 -17.97 14.71
CA ARG A 540 15.39 -18.73 15.05
C ARG A 540 15.09 -19.84 16.07
N ASP A 541 14.47 -19.49 17.19
CA ASP A 541 14.26 -20.36 18.37
C ASP A 541 13.31 -21.55 18.09
N ILE A 542 12.53 -21.49 17.01
CA ILE A 542 11.78 -22.62 16.44
C ILE A 542 12.70 -23.72 15.86
N GLY A 543 13.99 -23.43 15.66
CA GLY A 543 14.99 -24.33 15.06
C GLY A 543 15.31 -23.96 13.61
N ASN A 544 15.47 -22.68 13.31
CA ASN A 544 15.88 -22.17 11.99
C ASN A 544 17.12 -21.29 12.08
N THR A 545 17.86 -21.20 10.99
CA THR A 545 18.95 -20.20 10.86
C THR A 545 18.38 -18.93 10.24
N VAL A 546 18.70 -17.76 10.80
CA VAL A 546 18.15 -16.47 10.34
C VAL A 546 19.32 -15.56 9.94
N ILE A 547 19.49 -15.34 8.64
CA ILE A 547 20.55 -14.51 8.05
C ILE A 547 19.93 -13.17 7.63
N VAL A 548 20.40 -12.06 8.19
CA VAL A 548 19.83 -10.72 7.96
C VAL A 548 20.90 -9.79 7.41
N VAL A 549 20.68 -9.17 6.25
CA VAL A 549 21.47 -8.03 5.78
C VAL A 549 20.95 -6.79 6.51
N GLU A 550 21.76 -6.13 7.35
CA GLU A 550 21.29 -5.01 8.19
C GLU A 550 22.33 -3.92 8.54
N HIS A 551 21.80 -2.75 8.86
CA HIS A 551 22.48 -1.50 9.22
C HIS A 551 21.98 -0.84 10.49
N ASP A 552 20.81 -1.23 11.02
CA ASP A 552 20.34 -0.75 12.32
C ASP A 552 21.29 -1.15 13.47
N GLU A 553 21.52 -0.20 14.39
CA GLU A 553 22.39 -0.41 15.54
C GLU A 553 21.81 -1.47 16.49
N ASP A 554 20.52 -1.42 16.81
CA ASP A 554 19.92 -2.35 17.77
C ASP A 554 19.89 -3.79 17.22
N THR A 555 19.68 -3.95 15.91
CA THR A 555 19.69 -5.27 15.22
C THR A 555 21.08 -5.90 15.18
N ILE A 556 22.12 -5.14 14.83
CA ILE A 556 23.51 -5.65 14.86
C ILE A 556 23.92 -6.00 16.31
N LEU A 557 23.40 -5.28 17.31
CA LEU A 557 23.66 -5.57 18.73
C LEU A 557 22.85 -6.76 19.28
N ALA A 558 21.73 -7.10 18.65
CA ALA A 558 20.85 -8.21 19.01
C ALA A 558 21.23 -9.57 18.38
N ALA A 559 22.22 -9.58 17.48
CA ALA A 559 22.68 -10.76 16.75
C ALA A 559 23.47 -11.73 17.64
N ASP A 560 23.41 -13.03 17.31
CA ASP A 560 24.28 -14.06 17.90
C ASP A 560 25.66 -14.06 17.23
N TYR A 561 25.71 -13.75 15.93
CA TYR A 561 26.91 -13.73 15.10
C TYR A 561 26.84 -12.60 14.07
N VAL A 562 27.97 -11.97 13.75
CA VAL A 562 28.04 -10.88 12.76
C VAL A 562 29.14 -11.15 11.74
N VAL A 563 28.82 -10.89 10.48
CA VAL A 563 29.70 -10.96 9.30
C VAL A 563 29.83 -9.55 8.73
N ASP A 564 30.99 -8.91 8.91
CA ASP A 564 31.26 -7.53 8.45
C ASP A 564 32.06 -7.56 7.15
N LEU A 565 31.51 -6.99 6.09
CA LEU A 565 32.06 -7.05 4.74
C LEU A 565 32.60 -5.71 4.26
N GLY A 566 33.89 -5.72 3.94
CA GLY A 566 34.60 -4.70 3.16
C GLY A 566 35.02 -3.46 3.95
N PRO A 567 36.26 -2.97 3.78
CA PRO A 567 36.65 -1.63 4.22
C PRO A 567 36.12 -0.54 3.26
N GLY A 568 35.55 -0.96 2.11
CA GLY A 568 35.05 -0.11 1.03
C GLY A 568 33.94 -0.80 0.22
N ALA A 569 33.52 -0.13 -0.86
CA ALA A 569 32.47 -0.59 -1.76
C ALA A 569 33.02 -1.06 -3.12
N GLY A 570 32.24 -1.85 -3.87
CA GLY A 570 32.57 -2.24 -5.24
C GLY A 570 33.90 -2.98 -5.35
N ALA A 571 34.81 -2.45 -6.17
CA ALA A 571 36.16 -3.00 -6.34
C ALA A 571 36.99 -3.01 -5.04
N HIS A 572 36.71 -2.09 -4.11
CA HIS A 572 37.37 -1.97 -2.80
C HIS A 572 36.67 -2.76 -1.69
N GLY A 573 35.49 -3.31 -1.96
CA GLY A 573 34.76 -4.22 -1.08
C GLY A 573 35.03 -5.69 -1.35
N GLY A 574 34.08 -6.54 -0.98
CA GLY A 574 34.07 -7.97 -1.26
C GLY A 574 35.00 -8.80 -0.38
N LYS A 575 35.57 -8.22 0.68
CA LYS A 575 36.44 -8.90 1.65
C LYS A 575 35.72 -9.12 2.96
N LEU A 576 36.04 -10.21 3.65
CA LEU A 576 35.63 -10.40 5.04
C LEU A 576 36.57 -9.59 5.95
N GLU A 577 36.01 -8.63 6.69
CA GLU A 577 36.76 -7.81 7.65
C GLU A 577 36.60 -8.35 9.09
N TYR A 578 35.44 -8.94 9.41
CA TYR A 578 35.18 -9.60 10.68
C TYR A 578 34.12 -10.72 10.53
N ALA A 579 34.32 -11.83 11.23
CA ALA A 579 33.29 -12.82 11.52
C ALA A 579 33.42 -13.24 13.00
N GLY A 580 32.32 -13.26 13.75
CA GLY A 580 32.33 -13.58 15.18
C GLY A 580 31.18 -12.97 15.97
N ASP A 581 31.32 -12.92 17.30
CA ASP A 581 30.29 -12.35 18.19
C ASP A 581 30.30 -10.82 18.23
N VAL A 582 29.21 -10.23 18.73
CA VAL A 582 29.05 -8.77 18.86
C VAL A 582 30.11 -8.14 19.78
N LYS A 583 30.62 -8.87 20.79
CA LYS A 583 31.62 -8.37 21.75
C LYS A 583 33.01 -8.28 21.12
N GLY A 584 33.35 -9.19 20.22
CA GLY A 584 34.54 -9.12 19.38
C GLY A 584 34.41 -8.03 18.32
N LEU A 585 33.23 -7.88 17.68
CA LEU A 585 32.98 -6.83 16.69
C LEU A 585 33.28 -5.44 17.26
N LYS A 586 32.76 -5.08 18.44
CA LYS A 586 33.05 -3.75 19.04
C LYS A 586 34.55 -3.48 19.30
N LYS A 587 35.36 -4.53 19.44
CA LYS A 587 36.82 -4.46 19.63
C LYS A 587 37.61 -4.51 18.32
N SER A 588 36.98 -4.89 17.20
CA SER A 588 37.61 -4.94 15.89
C SER A 588 37.91 -3.52 15.38
N LYS A 589 38.70 -3.43 14.31
CA LYS A 589 39.09 -2.18 13.64
C LYS A 589 38.31 -1.92 12.34
N THR A 590 37.12 -2.51 12.21
CA THR A 590 36.26 -2.28 11.04
C THR A 590 35.54 -0.94 11.11
N LEU A 591 35.02 -0.47 9.97
CA LEU A 591 34.29 0.80 9.92
C LEU A 591 32.97 0.72 10.70
N THR A 592 32.27 -0.41 10.67
CA THR A 592 31.04 -0.63 11.43
C THR A 592 31.33 -0.65 12.94
N ALA A 593 32.41 -1.32 13.37
CA ALA A 593 32.87 -1.31 14.75
C ALA A 593 33.19 0.11 15.27
N ASP A 594 33.73 1.00 14.43
CA ASP A 594 33.98 2.39 14.83
C ASP A 594 32.69 3.15 15.19
N TYR A 595 31.58 2.93 14.47
CA TYR A 595 30.29 3.56 14.79
C TYR A 595 29.59 2.87 15.98
N LEU A 596 29.63 1.53 16.08
CA LEU A 596 29.03 0.77 17.20
C LEU A 596 29.77 0.93 18.55
N ALA A 597 31.03 1.39 18.50
CA ALA A 597 31.84 1.75 19.66
C ALA A 597 31.97 3.29 19.85
N LYS A 598 31.23 4.08 19.05
CA LYS A 598 31.23 5.57 19.06
C LYS A 598 32.64 6.21 18.95
N ARG A 599 33.57 5.50 18.28
CA ARG A 599 34.87 6.04 17.84
C ARG A 599 34.72 6.94 16.60
N LYS A 600 33.64 6.73 15.85
CA LYS A 600 33.04 7.65 14.88
C LYS A 600 31.57 7.86 15.25
N ASP A 601 31.04 9.03 14.95
CA ASP A 601 29.64 9.39 15.12
C ASP A 601 29.25 10.41 14.02
N ILE A 602 27.95 10.63 13.83
CA ILE A 602 27.39 11.71 13.03
C ILE A 602 27.11 12.88 13.98
N PRO A 603 27.89 13.98 13.95
CA PRO A 603 27.70 15.09 14.89
C PRO A 603 26.42 15.86 14.59
N ILE A 604 25.75 16.31 15.66
CA ILE A 604 24.64 17.27 15.57
C ILE A 604 25.20 18.61 15.06
N PRO A 605 24.55 19.30 14.10
CA PRO A 605 25.00 20.61 13.62
C PRO A 605 25.09 21.65 14.75
N GLU A 606 26.24 22.32 14.88
CA GLU A 606 26.46 23.35 15.93
C GLU A 606 25.49 24.54 15.77
N GLU A 607 25.16 24.90 14.53
CA GLU A 607 24.13 25.87 14.19
C GLU A 607 23.10 25.24 13.23
N THR A 608 21.84 25.10 13.67
CA THR A 608 20.72 24.81 12.78
C THR A 608 20.12 26.10 12.21
N ARG A 609 19.55 26.05 11.01
CA ARG A 609 18.98 27.22 10.32
C ARG A 609 17.78 27.76 11.10
N ALA A 610 17.74 29.08 11.27
CA ALA A 610 16.63 29.79 11.90
C ALA A 610 15.40 29.84 10.96
N LEU A 611 14.69 28.72 10.86
CA LEU A 611 13.47 28.60 10.06
C LEU A 611 12.29 29.34 10.70
N SER A 612 11.45 29.97 9.87
CA SER A 612 10.32 30.78 10.31
C SER A 612 9.01 30.32 9.67
N LYS A 613 7.97 30.16 10.48
CA LYS A 613 6.59 29.93 10.03
C LYS A 613 6.02 31.06 9.15
N SER A 614 6.65 32.23 9.12
CA SER A 614 6.29 33.33 8.19
C SER A 614 6.73 33.09 6.74
N LYS A 615 7.67 32.16 6.50
CA LYS A 615 8.15 31.76 5.17
C LYS A 615 7.91 30.26 4.99
N ALA A 616 6.65 29.87 4.94
CA ALA A 616 6.19 28.49 4.97
C ALA A 616 5.19 28.19 3.85
N ILE A 617 5.06 26.91 3.51
CA ILE A 617 3.86 26.34 2.88
C ILE A 617 2.95 25.87 4.01
N VAL A 618 1.64 26.10 3.88
CA VAL A 618 0.65 25.65 4.88
C VAL A 618 -0.38 24.78 4.17
N VAL A 619 -0.40 23.49 4.49
CA VAL A 619 -1.46 22.56 4.09
C VAL A 619 -2.60 22.70 5.10
N LYS A 620 -3.84 22.86 4.64
CA LYS A 620 -5.00 23.05 5.52
C LYS A 620 -6.02 21.93 5.41
N GLY A 621 -6.60 21.55 6.54
CA GLY A 621 -7.69 20.56 6.63
C GLY A 621 -7.36 19.23 5.97
N ALA A 622 -6.13 18.74 6.08
CA ALA A 622 -5.69 17.49 5.45
C ALA A 622 -6.44 16.29 6.05
N ALA A 623 -7.21 15.60 5.20
CA ALA A 623 -8.26 14.65 5.60
C ALA A 623 -8.21 13.33 4.78
N GLU A 624 -7.11 13.07 4.09
CA GLU A 624 -6.95 11.84 3.30
C GLU A 624 -6.54 10.65 4.18
N ASN A 625 -7.02 9.45 3.82
CA ASN A 625 -6.86 8.22 4.58
C ASN A 625 -7.21 8.43 6.07
N ASN A 626 -6.24 8.32 6.97
CA ASN A 626 -6.42 8.44 8.41
C ASN A 626 -6.19 9.86 8.97
N LEU A 627 -5.82 10.86 8.15
CA LEU A 627 -5.52 12.22 8.62
C LEU A 627 -6.75 12.92 9.19
N LYS A 628 -6.62 13.55 10.37
CA LYS A 628 -7.74 14.07 11.16
C LYS A 628 -8.02 15.56 10.91
N GLN A 629 -8.18 15.96 9.64
CA GLN A 629 -8.40 17.35 9.19
C GLN A 629 -7.30 18.33 9.67
N ILE A 630 -6.04 17.92 9.60
CA ILE A 630 -4.92 18.68 10.18
C ILE A 630 -4.47 19.88 9.34
N ASP A 631 -4.17 21.01 10.00
CA ASP A 631 -3.43 22.15 9.44
C ASP A 631 -1.93 21.97 9.73
N VAL A 632 -1.08 21.93 8.71
CA VAL A 632 0.38 21.67 8.84
C VAL A 632 1.19 22.82 8.25
N THR A 633 2.15 23.35 9.02
CA THR A 633 3.03 24.45 8.58
C THR A 633 4.44 23.93 8.29
N ILE A 634 4.87 24.02 7.03
CA ILE A 634 6.16 23.51 6.53
C ILE A 634 7.06 24.71 6.19
N PRO A 635 8.05 25.06 7.02
CA PRO A 635 8.94 26.20 6.76
C PRO A 635 9.91 25.94 5.60
N LEU A 636 10.28 26.99 4.88
CA LEU A 636 11.09 26.92 3.64
C LEU A 636 12.53 27.44 3.82
N GLY A 637 13.48 26.76 3.17
CA GLY A 637 14.90 27.13 3.13
C GLY A 637 15.80 26.36 4.11
N GLY A 638 15.43 25.13 4.44
CA GLY A 638 16.20 24.23 5.30
C GLY A 638 15.77 22.77 5.13
N LEU A 639 16.32 21.91 5.98
CA LEU A 639 16.01 20.48 6.06
C LEU A 639 14.85 20.24 7.03
N VAL A 640 13.70 19.83 6.50
CA VAL A 640 12.49 19.52 7.29
C VAL A 640 12.25 18.00 7.27
N CYS A 641 12.28 17.34 8.42
CA CYS A 641 11.98 15.92 8.51
C CYS A 641 10.54 15.67 8.99
N VAL A 642 9.81 14.84 8.26
CA VAL A 642 8.47 14.34 8.63
C VAL A 642 8.65 12.94 9.19
N THR A 643 8.17 12.71 10.40
CA THR A 643 8.55 11.55 11.21
C THR A 643 7.38 11.07 12.09
N GLY A 644 7.63 10.13 12.99
CA GLY A 644 6.60 9.40 13.74
C GLY A 644 6.32 8.00 13.17
N VAL A 645 5.39 7.28 13.79
CA VAL A 645 5.29 5.81 13.66
C VAL A 645 4.81 5.33 12.28
N SER A 646 5.00 4.04 11.99
CA SER A 646 4.53 3.43 10.73
C SER A 646 2.99 3.47 10.67
N GLY A 647 2.44 3.85 9.51
CA GLY A 647 1.01 4.07 9.35
C GLY A 647 0.43 5.37 9.97
N SER A 648 1.25 6.28 10.52
CA SER A 648 0.73 7.51 11.16
C SER A 648 0.20 8.60 10.20
N GLY A 649 0.38 8.42 8.89
CA GLY A 649 -0.10 9.33 7.84
C GLY A 649 1.00 10.09 7.07
N LYS A 650 2.30 9.85 7.35
CA LYS A 650 3.46 10.56 6.76
C LYS A 650 3.38 10.70 5.24
N SER A 651 3.37 9.59 4.51
CA SER A 651 3.35 9.57 3.04
C SER A 651 2.05 10.14 2.48
N THR A 652 0.93 10.04 3.19
CA THR A 652 -0.33 10.65 2.75
C THR A 652 -0.33 12.17 2.88
N LEU A 653 0.29 12.72 3.93
CA LEU A 653 0.48 14.17 4.04
C LEU A 653 1.46 14.69 2.98
N VAL A 654 2.62 14.05 2.86
CA VAL A 654 3.76 14.57 2.07
C VAL A 654 3.67 14.22 0.58
N THR A 655 3.28 13.00 0.25
CA THR A 655 3.17 12.51 -1.14
C THR A 655 1.76 12.68 -1.67
N ASP A 656 0.76 12.05 -1.04
CA ASP A 656 -0.61 12.01 -1.60
C ASP A 656 -1.30 13.38 -1.61
N ILE A 657 -1.08 14.22 -0.60
CA ILE A 657 -1.60 15.60 -0.57
C ILE A 657 -0.57 16.58 -1.13
N LEU A 658 0.56 16.79 -0.44
CA LEU A 658 1.46 17.89 -0.76
C LEU A 658 2.14 17.74 -2.13
N ALA A 659 2.84 16.63 -2.40
CA ALA A 659 3.57 16.45 -3.66
C ALA A 659 2.65 16.54 -4.87
N ARG A 660 1.49 15.84 -4.83
CA ARG A 660 0.49 15.87 -5.91
C ARG A 660 -0.12 17.26 -6.10
N ALA A 661 -0.48 17.97 -5.03
CA ALA A 661 -1.04 19.32 -5.15
C ALA A 661 -0.02 20.32 -5.72
N LEU A 662 1.23 20.26 -5.24
CA LEU A 662 2.32 21.07 -5.81
C LEU A 662 2.59 20.72 -7.28
N ALA A 663 2.48 19.45 -7.68
CA ALA A 663 2.63 19.02 -9.07
C ALA A 663 1.44 19.43 -9.95
N LYS A 664 0.21 19.44 -9.43
CA LYS A 664 -0.99 19.93 -10.13
C LYS A 664 -0.88 21.44 -10.39
N GLU A 665 -0.51 22.23 -9.37
CA GLU A 665 -0.35 23.69 -9.47
C GLU A 665 0.86 24.12 -10.30
N LEU A 666 2.06 23.58 -10.05
CA LEU A 666 3.31 24.04 -10.68
C LEU A 666 3.58 23.37 -12.04
N HIS A 667 3.25 22.08 -12.18
CA HIS A 667 3.58 21.28 -13.37
C HIS A 667 2.37 20.92 -14.24
N ASN A 668 1.15 21.35 -13.88
CA ASN A 668 -0.12 20.96 -14.52
C ASN A 668 -0.30 19.43 -14.56
N ALA A 669 0.11 18.73 -13.50
CA ALA A 669 -0.07 17.29 -13.36
C ALA A 669 -1.56 16.90 -13.27
N LEU A 670 -1.91 15.75 -13.86
CA LEU A 670 -3.29 15.23 -13.90
C LEU A 670 -3.67 14.38 -12.67
N ALA A 671 -2.70 14.03 -11.82
CA ALA A 671 -2.97 13.25 -10.61
C ALA A 671 -3.64 14.12 -9.55
N GLU A 672 -4.81 13.71 -9.06
CA GLU A 672 -5.48 14.43 -7.99
C GLU A 672 -4.74 14.27 -6.65
N PRO A 673 -4.60 15.36 -5.88
CA PRO A 673 -4.18 15.28 -4.49
C PRO A 673 -5.27 14.68 -3.61
N GLY A 674 -4.86 14.06 -2.50
CA GLY A 674 -5.76 13.61 -1.45
C GLY A 674 -6.61 14.73 -0.86
N ARG A 675 -7.72 14.37 -0.19
CA ARG A 675 -8.68 15.32 0.39
C ARG A 675 -7.99 16.28 1.37
N HIS A 676 -8.07 17.57 1.06
CA HIS A 676 -7.59 18.67 1.88
C HIS A 676 -8.40 19.93 1.56
N ALA A 677 -8.35 20.96 2.42
CA ALA A 677 -9.15 22.17 2.25
C ALA A 677 -8.49 23.22 1.36
N SER A 678 -7.17 23.43 1.49
CA SER A 678 -6.36 24.30 0.62
C SER A 678 -4.86 24.17 0.93
N ILE A 679 -4.00 24.68 0.04
CA ILE A 679 -2.58 24.90 0.33
C ILE A 679 -2.22 26.37 0.12
N ALA A 680 -1.63 27.00 1.13
CA ALA A 680 -1.13 28.38 1.09
C ALA A 680 0.40 28.43 0.99
N GLY A 681 0.93 29.57 0.52
CA GLY A 681 2.38 29.81 0.44
C GLY A 681 3.05 29.40 -0.89
N LEU A 682 2.29 28.82 -1.84
CA LEU A 682 2.78 28.28 -3.13
C LEU A 682 3.72 29.21 -3.91
N LYS A 683 3.48 30.53 -3.89
CA LYS A 683 4.25 31.56 -4.62
C LYS A 683 5.71 31.75 -4.14
N GLN A 684 6.20 30.93 -3.21
CA GLN A 684 7.56 30.99 -2.66
C GLN A 684 8.51 29.94 -3.29
N ILE A 685 7.99 29.06 -4.15
CA ILE A 685 8.75 27.98 -4.79
C ILE A 685 8.51 27.96 -6.31
N ASP A 686 9.56 27.66 -7.07
CA ASP A 686 9.49 27.60 -8.55
C ASP A 686 9.02 26.24 -9.05
N LYS A 687 9.42 25.18 -8.33
CA LYS A 687 9.25 23.78 -8.73
C LYS A 687 9.28 22.86 -7.51
N VAL A 688 8.39 21.86 -7.51
CA VAL A 688 8.50 20.67 -6.65
C VAL A 688 9.25 19.57 -7.40
N ILE A 689 10.10 18.81 -6.70
CA ILE A 689 10.75 17.61 -7.23
C ILE A 689 10.68 16.49 -6.20
N GLU A 690 9.98 15.41 -6.58
CA GLU A 690 9.89 14.18 -5.81
C GLU A 690 11.05 13.24 -6.18
N ILE A 691 11.70 12.67 -5.16
CA ILE A 691 12.87 11.81 -5.26
C ILE A 691 12.56 10.55 -4.45
N ASP A 692 11.77 9.68 -5.07
CA ASP A 692 11.24 8.45 -4.51
C ASP A 692 12.13 7.23 -4.84
N GLN A 693 11.84 6.08 -4.23
CA GLN A 693 12.60 4.84 -4.42
C GLN A 693 12.22 4.02 -5.68
N SER A 694 11.26 4.46 -6.51
CA SER A 694 10.89 3.69 -7.71
C SER A 694 12.06 3.51 -8.70
N PRO A 695 12.14 2.38 -9.43
CA PRO A 695 13.18 2.14 -10.41
C PRO A 695 13.26 3.25 -11.47
N ILE A 696 14.46 3.76 -11.74
CA ILE A 696 14.72 4.77 -12.80
C ILE A 696 14.35 4.31 -14.21
N GLY A 697 14.05 3.02 -14.37
CA GLY A 697 13.38 2.44 -15.53
C GLY A 697 12.99 0.98 -15.24
N ARG A 698 12.07 0.44 -16.04
CA ARG A 698 11.64 -0.98 -15.97
C ARG A 698 12.32 -1.87 -17.03
N THR A 699 13.42 -1.42 -17.63
CA THR A 699 14.12 -2.16 -18.69
C THR A 699 15.64 -1.99 -18.61
N PRO A 700 16.43 -2.97 -19.09
CA PRO A 700 17.90 -2.86 -19.17
C PRO A 700 18.44 -1.69 -20.01
N ARG A 701 17.58 -1.02 -20.81
CA ARG A 701 17.93 0.19 -21.58
C ARG A 701 18.13 1.42 -20.69
N SER A 702 17.42 1.53 -19.57
CA SER A 702 17.64 2.60 -18.58
C SER A 702 18.80 2.22 -17.66
N ASN A 703 19.67 3.19 -17.37
CA ASN A 703 20.88 3.06 -16.54
C ASN A 703 21.37 4.45 -16.07
N PRO A 704 22.34 4.56 -15.12
CA PRO A 704 22.83 5.87 -14.64
C PRO A 704 23.31 6.80 -15.76
N ALA A 705 23.97 6.25 -16.80
CA ALA A 705 24.45 7.01 -17.96
C ALA A 705 23.31 7.71 -18.72
N THR A 706 22.20 7.00 -18.96
CA THR A 706 21.05 7.53 -19.71
C THR A 706 20.19 8.45 -18.85
N TYR A 707 19.92 8.08 -17.60
CA TYR A 707 19.05 8.88 -16.72
C TYR A 707 19.65 10.27 -16.42
N THR A 708 20.93 10.32 -16.07
CA THR A 708 21.65 11.60 -15.87
C THR A 708 21.93 12.38 -17.17
N ASN A 709 21.55 11.82 -18.33
CA ASN A 709 21.85 12.31 -19.68
C ASN A 709 23.34 12.45 -20.04
N VAL A 710 24.28 12.07 -19.16
CA VAL A 710 25.73 12.11 -19.45
C VAL A 710 26.10 11.27 -20.67
N PHE A 711 25.35 10.21 -20.95
CA PHE A 711 25.53 9.36 -22.14
C PHE A 711 25.36 10.10 -23.47
N GLY A 712 24.61 11.21 -23.52
CA GLY A 712 24.59 12.08 -24.70
C GLY A 712 25.98 12.67 -24.97
N LEU A 713 26.56 13.29 -23.95
CA LEU A 713 27.88 13.91 -24.00
C LEU A 713 29.00 12.90 -24.30
N VAL A 714 28.89 11.66 -23.81
CA VAL A 714 29.83 10.56 -24.11
C VAL A 714 29.73 10.15 -25.58
N ARG A 715 28.52 9.98 -26.15
CA ARG A 715 28.37 9.65 -27.58
C ARG A 715 28.90 10.78 -28.48
N ASP A 716 28.69 12.04 -28.10
CA ASP A 716 29.23 13.22 -28.77
C ASP A 716 30.75 13.42 -28.58
N LEU A 717 31.38 12.62 -27.72
CA LEU A 717 32.84 12.53 -27.59
C LEU A 717 33.40 11.40 -28.48
N PHE A 718 32.73 10.25 -28.55
CA PHE A 718 33.13 9.13 -29.42
C PHE A 718 33.09 9.50 -30.91
N THR A 719 32.16 10.34 -31.37
CA THR A 719 32.16 10.85 -32.76
C THR A 719 33.37 11.73 -33.13
N LYS A 720 34.14 12.20 -32.14
CA LYS A 720 35.33 13.02 -32.37
C LYS A 720 36.60 12.20 -32.59
N ALA A 721 36.58 10.90 -32.29
CA ALA A 721 37.68 9.97 -32.51
C ALA A 721 38.03 9.86 -34.01
N PRO A 722 39.31 9.67 -34.39
CA PRO A 722 39.72 9.56 -35.80
C PRO A 722 38.96 8.47 -36.56
N GLU A 723 38.79 7.30 -35.95
CA GLU A 723 38.14 6.13 -36.52
C GLU A 723 36.64 6.39 -36.76
N ALA A 724 35.98 7.07 -35.82
CA ALA A 724 34.59 7.48 -35.97
C ALA A 724 34.39 8.48 -37.11
N LYS A 725 35.30 9.45 -37.24
CA LYS A 725 35.27 10.44 -38.34
C LYS A 725 35.49 9.77 -39.70
N MET A 726 36.50 8.91 -39.83
CA MET A 726 36.79 8.19 -41.07
C MET A 726 35.63 7.26 -41.48
N ARG A 727 34.96 6.62 -40.52
CA ARG A 727 33.77 5.78 -40.78
C ARG A 727 32.44 6.56 -40.86
N GLY A 728 32.46 7.89 -40.77
CA GLY A 728 31.26 8.75 -40.84
C GLY A 728 30.26 8.57 -39.69
N TYR A 729 30.70 8.00 -38.55
CA TYR A 729 29.81 7.61 -37.46
C TYR A 729 29.26 8.81 -36.67
N LYS A 730 27.93 8.96 -36.70
CA LYS A 730 27.14 9.96 -35.95
C LYS A 730 26.77 9.43 -34.55
N PRO A 731 26.31 10.29 -33.60
CA PRO A 731 25.99 9.86 -32.23
C PRO A 731 24.91 8.77 -32.12
N GLY A 732 24.14 8.55 -33.19
CA GLY A 732 23.20 7.42 -33.31
C GLY A 732 23.87 6.05 -33.34
N ARG A 733 25.00 5.87 -34.04
CA ARG A 733 25.76 4.60 -34.08
C ARG A 733 26.19 4.16 -32.68
N PHE A 734 26.55 5.14 -31.85
CA PHE A 734 26.96 4.94 -30.47
C PHE A 734 25.79 4.79 -29.48
N SER A 735 24.53 4.78 -29.93
CA SER A 735 23.36 4.58 -29.08
C SER A 735 22.86 3.13 -29.12
N PHE A 736 22.92 2.42 -28.00
CA PHE A 736 22.36 1.06 -27.92
C PHE A 736 20.82 1.03 -28.11
N ASN A 737 20.14 2.17 -27.98
CA ASN A 737 18.69 2.29 -28.21
C ASN A 737 18.30 2.42 -29.70
N VAL A 738 19.25 2.61 -30.63
CA VAL A 738 18.99 2.91 -32.04
C VAL A 738 19.59 1.82 -32.95
N PRO A 739 18.87 1.34 -33.99
CA PRO A 739 19.41 0.36 -34.93
C PRO A 739 20.72 0.76 -35.60
N GLY A 740 21.51 -0.25 -35.98
CA GLY A 740 22.68 -0.11 -36.86
C GLY A 740 24.05 -0.02 -36.17
N GLY A 741 24.10 0.27 -34.86
CA GLY A 741 25.33 0.12 -34.05
C GLY A 741 25.18 -0.83 -32.86
N ARG A 742 23.96 -0.97 -32.34
CA ARG A 742 23.60 -1.93 -31.30
C ARG A 742 23.79 -3.39 -31.77
N CYS A 743 23.87 -4.32 -30.83
CA CYS A 743 23.68 -5.74 -31.12
C CYS A 743 22.18 -5.99 -31.36
N GLU A 744 21.80 -6.42 -32.56
CA GLU A 744 20.38 -6.63 -32.90
C GLU A 744 19.78 -7.87 -32.21
N VAL A 745 20.58 -8.90 -31.89
CA VAL A 745 20.13 -10.15 -31.20
C VAL A 745 19.59 -9.93 -29.78
N CYS A 746 19.90 -8.79 -29.16
CA CYS A 746 19.29 -8.33 -27.90
C CYS A 746 18.76 -6.90 -28.00
N GLU A 747 18.64 -6.36 -29.21
CA GLU A 747 18.34 -4.95 -29.48
C GLU A 747 19.05 -3.93 -28.56
N GLY A 748 20.34 -4.14 -28.32
CA GLY A 748 21.16 -3.27 -27.45
C GLY A 748 20.89 -3.36 -25.94
N GLN A 749 20.06 -4.30 -25.48
CA GLN A 749 19.85 -4.52 -24.04
C GLN A 749 21.08 -5.14 -23.34
N GLY A 750 21.86 -5.96 -24.07
CA GLY A 750 23.00 -6.72 -23.55
C GLY A 750 22.59 -8.03 -22.85
N VAL A 751 21.33 -8.16 -22.47
CA VAL A 751 20.72 -9.35 -21.85
C VAL A 751 19.47 -9.77 -22.62
N LYS A 752 19.01 -11.00 -22.40
CA LYS A 752 17.69 -11.52 -22.78
C LYS A 752 16.91 -11.86 -21.51
N LEU A 753 15.60 -11.60 -21.49
CA LEU A 753 14.70 -12.13 -20.47
C LEU A 753 14.40 -13.60 -20.78
N ILE A 754 14.41 -14.46 -19.76
CA ILE A 754 13.87 -15.81 -19.81
C ILE A 754 12.71 -15.87 -18.83
N GLU A 755 11.51 -16.17 -19.36
CA GLU A 755 10.29 -16.34 -18.56
C GLU A 755 10.33 -17.65 -17.78
N MET A 756 9.93 -17.62 -16.51
CA MET A 756 10.07 -18.72 -15.56
C MET A 756 8.71 -19.08 -14.94
N HIS A 757 8.27 -20.34 -15.07
CA HIS A 757 6.89 -20.72 -14.66
C HIS A 757 6.63 -20.71 -13.14
N PHE A 758 7.66 -20.96 -12.32
CA PHE A 758 7.55 -21.09 -10.85
C PHE A 758 8.58 -20.27 -10.06
N LEU A 759 9.53 -19.66 -10.76
CA LEU A 759 10.56 -18.79 -10.19
C LEU A 759 10.38 -17.39 -10.81
N PRO A 760 10.99 -16.33 -10.26
CA PRO A 760 11.03 -15.03 -10.91
C PRO A 760 11.78 -15.10 -12.25
N ASP A 761 11.33 -14.32 -13.25
CA ASP A 761 12.00 -14.22 -14.55
C ASP A 761 13.44 -13.73 -14.42
N ILE A 762 14.35 -14.30 -15.22
CA ILE A 762 15.79 -14.05 -15.13
C ILE A 762 16.34 -13.34 -16.37
N HIS A 763 17.32 -12.47 -16.17
CA HIS A 763 18.05 -11.81 -17.26
C HIS A 763 19.37 -12.54 -17.51
N VAL A 764 19.52 -13.17 -18.68
CA VAL A 764 20.74 -13.90 -19.08
C VAL A 764 21.55 -13.05 -20.07
N THR A 765 22.88 -13.05 -19.93
CA THR A 765 23.80 -12.34 -20.82
C THR A 765 23.62 -12.74 -22.29
N CYS A 766 23.57 -11.76 -23.19
CA CYS A 766 23.41 -12.02 -24.62
C CYS A 766 24.71 -12.54 -25.24
N GLU A 767 24.78 -13.86 -25.45
CA GLU A 767 25.87 -14.62 -26.10
C GLU A 767 26.43 -13.92 -27.35
N ALA A 768 25.56 -13.41 -28.23
CA ALA A 768 25.95 -12.79 -29.50
C ALA A 768 26.73 -11.48 -29.37
N CYS A 769 26.79 -10.88 -28.17
CA CYS A 769 27.61 -9.69 -27.90
C CYS A 769 28.36 -9.73 -26.57
N ASP A 770 28.34 -10.84 -25.82
CA ASP A 770 28.95 -10.94 -24.49
C ASP A 770 28.59 -9.76 -23.56
N GLY A 771 27.30 -9.44 -23.48
CA GLY A 771 26.79 -8.31 -22.70
C GLY A 771 27.14 -6.91 -23.23
N ARG A 772 28.03 -6.78 -24.24
CA ARG A 772 28.61 -5.50 -24.71
C ARG A 772 27.61 -4.53 -25.33
N ARG A 773 26.36 -4.94 -25.61
CA ARG A 773 25.27 -4.13 -26.23
C ARG A 773 25.48 -3.67 -27.69
N TYR A 774 26.68 -3.79 -28.27
CA TYR A 774 27.01 -3.29 -29.61
C TYR A 774 27.48 -4.39 -30.58
N ASN A 775 27.46 -4.08 -31.88
CA ASN A 775 28.17 -4.86 -32.89
C ASN A 775 29.68 -4.56 -32.90
N ARG A 776 30.49 -5.48 -33.46
CA ARG A 776 31.97 -5.43 -33.37
C ARG A 776 32.54 -4.16 -33.99
N GLU A 777 31.98 -3.72 -35.10
CA GLU A 777 32.44 -2.56 -35.88
C GLU A 777 32.19 -1.23 -35.15
N THR A 778 31.29 -1.19 -34.16
CA THR A 778 31.11 -0.05 -33.26
C THR A 778 32.09 -0.07 -32.08
N LEU A 779 32.53 -1.26 -31.66
CA LEU A 779 33.49 -1.45 -30.56
C LEU A 779 34.95 -1.20 -30.98
N ASP A 780 35.26 -1.28 -32.28
CA ASP A 780 36.54 -0.86 -32.87
C ASP A 780 36.92 0.57 -32.49
N VAL A 781 35.93 1.48 -32.41
CA VAL A 781 36.16 2.90 -32.11
C VAL A 781 36.49 3.06 -30.63
N LYS A 782 37.70 3.53 -30.35
CA LYS A 782 38.23 3.69 -28.99
C LYS A 782 38.49 5.15 -28.65
N TYR A 783 38.05 5.58 -27.48
CA TYR A 783 38.48 6.84 -26.88
C TYR A 783 39.45 6.54 -25.73
N ARG A 784 40.67 7.12 -25.77
CA ARG A 784 41.75 6.80 -24.80
C ARG A 784 41.95 5.28 -24.61
N GLY A 785 41.94 4.52 -25.71
CA GLY A 785 42.11 3.06 -25.70
C GLY A 785 40.88 2.23 -25.28
N LYS A 786 39.77 2.85 -24.86
CA LYS A 786 38.55 2.19 -24.38
C LYS A 786 37.41 2.33 -25.39
N SER A 787 36.71 1.23 -25.70
CA SER A 787 35.47 1.27 -26.51
C SER A 787 34.31 1.88 -25.71
N ILE A 788 33.21 2.21 -26.38
CA ILE A 788 32.01 2.72 -25.68
C ILE A 788 31.41 1.72 -24.69
N ALA A 789 31.53 0.41 -24.95
CA ALA A 789 31.11 -0.62 -24.00
C ALA A 789 32.04 -0.67 -22.77
N ASP A 790 33.36 -0.49 -22.96
CA ASP A 790 34.30 -0.42 -21.83
C ASP A 790 34.02 0.81 -20.94
N VAL A 791 33.68 1.95 -21.56
CA VAL A 791 33.29 3.18 -20.84
C VAL A 791 31.95 3.03 -20.09
N LEU A 792 31.01 2.26 -20.62
CA LEU A 792 29.77 1.90 -19.90
C LEU A 792 30.01 0.86 -18.80
N ALA A 793 31.08 0.07 -18.88
CA ALA A 793 31.45 -0.92 -17.87
C ALA A 793 32.31 -0.36 -16.72
N MET A 794 32.89 0.84 -16.87
CA MET A 794 33.59 1.57 -15.80
C MET A 794 32.68 1.78 -14.59
N THR A 795 33.26 1.74 -13.38
CA THR A 795 32.60 2.30 -12.20
C THR A 795 32.46 3.81 -12.34
N ILE A 796 31.55 4.42 -11.58
CA ILE A 796 31.40 5.88 -11.54
C ILE A 796 32.67 6.55 -10.99
N GLU A 797 33.41 5.90 -10.10
CA GLU A 797 34.71 6.35 -9.61
C GLU A 797 35.79 6.35 -10.72
N ASP A 798 35.96 5.23 -11.43
CA ASP A 798 36.85 5.14 -12.62
C ASP A 798 36.50 6.20 -13.66
N ALA A 799 35.20 6.36 -13.95
CA ALA A 799 34.70 7.30 -14.93
C ALA A 799 34.94 8.76 -14.50
N CYS A 800 34.94 9.04 -13.18
CA CYS A 800 35.23 10.38 -12.65
C CYS A 800 36.66 10.80 -12.99
N ALA A 801 37.64 9.91 -12.75
CA ALA A 801 39.04 10.13 -13.13
C ALA A 801 39.23 10.15 -14.66
N PHE A 802 38.63 9.19 -15.38
CA PHE A 802 38.75 9.10 -16.85
C PHE A 802 38.23 10.35 -17.58
N PHE A 803 37.18 10.98 -17.05
CA PHE A 803 36.54 12.17 -17.65
C PHE A 803 36.92 13.51 -17.00
N GLU A 804 37.85 13.57 -16.04
CA GLU A 804 38.23 14.79 -15.29
C GLU A 804 38.40 16.04 -16.18
N ASN A 805 39.07 15.86 -17.32
CA ASN A 805 39.37 16.91 -18.31
C ASN A 805 38.11 17.47 -19.01
N HIS A 806 37.03 16.69 -19.08
CA HIS A 806 35.76 17.04 -19.72
C HIS A 806 34.78 17.63 -18.70
N LYS A 807 35.01 18.87 -18.27
CA LYS A 807 34.29 19.56 -17.17
C LYS A 807 32.77 19.30 -17.09
N LYS A 808 32.05 19.26 -18.23
CA LYS A 808 30.61 18.95 -18.27
C LYS A 808 30.27 17.50 -17.90
N ILE A 809 31.05 16.53 -18.38
CA ILE A 809 30.90 15.10 -18.05
C ILE A 809 31.35 14.87 -16.61
N HIS A 810 32.54 15.38 -16.25
CA HIS A 810 33.10 15.26 -14.90
C HIS A 810 32.15 15.78 -13.82
N LYS A 811 31.46 16.92 -14.01
CA LYS A 811 30.47 17.42 -13.03
C LYS A 811 29.39 16.36 -12.73
N ILE A 812 28.83 15.72 -13.75
CA ILE A 812 27.71 14.78 -13.60
C ILE A 812 28.17 13.46 -12.98
N VAL A 813 29.31 12.94 -13.44
CA VAL A 813 29.89 11.70 -12.88
C VAL A 813 30.34 11.94 -11.42
N LYS A 814 30.91 13.11 -11.12
CA LYS A 814 31.25 13.48 -9.74
C LYS A 814 30.02 13.60 -8.85
N THR A 815 28.90 14.18 -9.31
CA THR A 815 27.67 14.19 -8.48
C THR A 815 27.12 12.81 -8.19
N LEU A 816 27.35 11.80 -9.05
CA LEU A 816 27.04 10.41 -8.75
C LEU A 816 28.00 9.82 -7.69
N ALA A 817 29.30 10.12 -7.77
CA ALA A 817 30.27 9.70 -6.76
C ALA A 817 30.00 10.35 -5.38
N ASP A 818 29.70 11.66 -5.35
CA ASP A 818 29.42 12.45 -4.16
C ASP A 818 28.17 11.97 -3.37
N VAL A 819 27.22 11.28 -4.01
CA VAL A 819 26.06 10.62 -3.35
C VAL A 819 26.34 9.17 -2.94
N GLY A 820 27.59 8.71 -3.05
CA GLY A 820 28.02 7.37 -2.64
C GLY A 820 27.91 6.28 -3.71
N LEU A 821 27.50 6.59 -4.96
CA LEU A 821 27.35 5.60 -6.03
C LEU A 821 28.65 5.32 -6.81
N GLY A 822 29.82 5.65 -6.24
CA GLY A 822 31.13 5.48 -6.91
C GLY A 822 31.36 4.06 -7.46
N TYR A 823 30.87 3.05 -6.74
CA TYR A 823 31.01 1.63 -7.11
C TYR A 823 30.09 1.15 -8.25
N VAL A 824 28.97 1.85 -8.51
CA VAL A 824 27.97 1.45 -9.51
C VAL A 824 28.56 1.65 -10.91
N ARG A 825 28.32 0.71 -11.84
CA ARG A 825 28.83 0.86 -13.21
C ARG A 825 27.99 1.87 -13.98
N LEU A 826 28.63 2.73 -14.77
CA LEU A 826 27.97 3.84 -15.47
C LEU A 826 26.78 3.37 -16.34
N GLY A 827 26.94 2.20 -16.99
CA GLY A 827 25.93 1.56 -17.83
C GLY A 827 25.06 0.48 -17.16
N GLN A 828 25.15 0.28 -15.84
CA GLN A 828 24.46 -0.79 -15.08
C GLN A 828 22.93 -0.78 -15.31
N PRO A 829 22.30 -1.91 -15.64
CA PRO A 829 20.85 -1.98 -15.84
C PRO A 829 20.06 -1.41 -14.65
N SER A 830 19.06 -0.58 -14.93
CA SER A 830 18.15 -0.04 -13.91
C SER A 830 17.35 -1.12 -13.16
N THR A 831 17.17 -2.29 -13.77
CA THR A 831 16.56 -3.49 -13.17
C THR A 831 17.49 -4.22 -12.20
N THR A 832 18.76 -3.81 -12.11
CA THR A 832 19.78 -4.33 -11.17
C THR A 832 20.34 -3.19 -10.31
N LEU A 833 19.47 -2.26 -9.90
CA LEU A 833 19.73 -1.22 -8.91
C LEU A 833 18.69 -1.36 -7.79
N SER A 834 19.12 -1.26 -6.54
CA SER A 834 18.21 -1.14 -5.38
C SER A 834 17.41 0.17 -5.42
N GLY A 835 16.31 0.24 -4.65
CA GLY A 835 15.49 1.44 -4.54
C GLY A 835 16.30 2.66 -4.08
N GLY A 836 17.15 2.49 -3.05
CA GLY A 836 18.05 3.54 -2.56
C GLY A 836 19.14 3.93 -3.57
N GLU A 837 19.61 3.04 -4.45
CA GLU A 837 20.52 3.41 -5.55
C GLU A 837 19.80 4.19 -6.65
N ALA A 838 18.60 3.74 -7.05
CA ALA A 838 17.75 4.43 -8.01
C ALA A 838 17.42 5.86 -7.52
N GLN A 839 17.08 6.01 -6.25
CA GLN A 839 16.83 7.29 -5.59
C GLN A 839 18.08 8.18 -5.56
N ARG A 840 19.26 7.63 -5.23
CA ARG A 840 20.54 8.36 -5.28
C ARG A 840 20.90 8.83 -6.70
N VAL A 841 20.57 8.07 -7.75
CA VAL A 841 20.73 8.51 -9.16
C VAL A 841 19.82 9.71 -9.47
N LYS A 842 18.57 9.70 -9.00
CA LYS A 842 17.65 10.85 -9.13
C LYS A 842 18.21 12.10 -8.43
N LEU A 843 18.66 11.95 -7.17
CA LEU A 843 19.26 13.03 -6.38
C LEU A 843 20.53 13.62 -7.03
N ALA A 844 21.44 12.77 -7.53
CA ALA A 844 22.64 13.19 -8.26
C ALA A 844 22.30 13.97 -9.55
N THR A 845 21.21 13.60 -10.23
CA THR A 845 20.73 14.28 -11.44
C THR A 845 20.32 15.73 -11.15
N GLU A 846 19.65 15.99 -10.01
CA GLU A 846 19.28 17.35 -9.60
C GLU A 846 20.47 18.16 -9.09
N LEU A 847 21.37 17.56 -8.32
CA LEU A 847 22.61 18.21 -7.86
C LEU A 847 23.50 18.66 -9.04
N ALA A 848 23.42 17.98 -10.18
CA ALA A 848 24.12 18.32 -11.41
C ALA A 848 23.50 19.51 -12.17
N ARG A 849 22.23 19.86 -11.94
CA ARG A 849 21.53 20.96 -12.66
C ARG A 849 21.98 22.35 -12.17
N PRO A 850 21.67 23.43 -12.92
CA PRO A 850 21.67 24.79 -12.38
C PRO A 850 20.59 24.93 -11.30
N ASP A 851 20.83 25.80 -10.33
CA ASP A 851 19.94 26.02 -9.19
C ASP A 851 19.25 27.38 -9.27
N THR A 852 18.04 27.48 -8.72
CA THR A 852 17.31 28.76 -8.56
C THR A 852 17.21 29.19 -7.10
N GLY A 853 17.52 28.32 -6.13
CA GLY A 853 17.38 28.59 -4.70
C GLY A 853 15.93 28.55 -4.19
N HIS A 854 14.95 28.30 -5.06
CA HIS A 854 13.52 28.23 -4.75
C HIS A 854 12.91 26.87 -5.09
N THR A 855 13.72 25.80 -5.09
CA THR A 855 13.24 24.41 -5.26
C THR A 855 12.71 23.87 -3.94
N LEU A 856 11.63 23.08 -4.02
CA LEU A 856 11.21 22.18 -2.95
C LEU A 856 11.49 20.73 -3.39
N TYR A 857 12.36 20.05 -2.66
CA TYR A 857 12.65 18.63 -2.82
C TYR A 857 11.85 17.81 -1.81
N ILE A 858 11.34 16.65 -2.23
CA ILE A 858 10.69 15.65 -1.37
C ILE A 858 11.46 14.35 -1.52
N LEU A 859 11.92 13.76 -0.41
CA LEU A 859 12.60 12.47 -0.37
C LEU A 859 11.88 11.53 0.58
N ASP A 860 11.63 10.29 0.14
CA ASP A 860 10.97 9.24 0.93
C ASP A 860 12.01 8.21 1.39
N GLU A 861 12.23 8.10 2.70
CA GLU A 861 13.21 7.24 3.38
C GLU A 861 14.58 7.13 2.68
N PRO A 862 15.32 8.24 2.47
CA PRO A 862 16.57 8.23 1.73
C PRO A 862 17.74 7.50 2.42
N THR A 863 17.58 7.02 3.66
CA THR A 863 18.56 6.15 4.34
C THR A 863 18.42 4.65 4.07
N THR A 864 17.37 4.19 3.38
CA THR A 864 17.24 2.80 2.92
C THR A 864 18.49 2.32 2.17
N GLY A 865 19.06 1.17 2.57
CA GLY A 865 20.28 0.61 1.97
C GLY A 865 21.60 1.24 2.44
N LEU A 866 21.59 2.11 3.45
CA LEU A 866 22.78 2.89 3.86
C LEU A 866 23.33 2.48 5.24
N HIS A 867 24.59 2.05 5.24
CA HIS A 867 25.41 1.96 6.45
C HIS A 867 25.66 3.35 7.06
N PHE A 868 25.92 3.45 8.38
CA PHE A 868 26.14 4.71 9.12
C PHE A 868 27.05 5.72 8.40
N HIS A 869 28.13 5.25 7.78
CA HIS A 869 29.06 6.11 7.05
C HIS A 869 28.46 6.72 5.76
N ASP A 870 27.58 5.99 5.09
CA ASP A 870 26.89 6.45 3.89
C ASP A 870 25.72 7.39 4.25
N VAL A 871 25.06 7.18 5.40
CA VAL A 871 24.13 8.16 6.00
C VAL A 871 24.83 9.50 6.28
N ALA A 872 26.05 9.48 6.83
CA ALA A 872 26.85 10.70 7.05
C ALA A 872 27.15 11.46 5.74
N ARG A 873 27.43 10.72 4.64
CA ARG A 873 27.63 11.29 3.30
C ARG A 873 26.33 11.88 2.74
N LEU A 874 25.21 11.17 2.89
CA LEU A 874 23.87 11.64 2.49
C LEU A 874 23.49 12.93 3.22
N ILE A 875 23.66 13.01 4.54
CA ILE A 875 23.40 14.23 5.31
C ILE A 875 24.28 15.38 4.77
N THR A 876 25.56 15.12 4.47
CA THR A 876 26.47 16.10 3.85
C THR A 876 26.01 16.54 2.45
N VAL A 877 25.28 15.70 1.72
CA VAL A 877 24.64 16.07 0.43
C VAL A 877 23.36 16.89 0.64
N LEU A 878 22.48 16.48 1.55
CA LEU A 878 21.23 17.19 1.87
C LEU A 878 21.52 18.60 2.41
N GLN A 879 22.51 18.73 3.30
CA GLN A 879 22.99 20.02 3.81
C GLN A 879 23.56 20.92 2.69
N ARG A 880 24.23 20.34 1.68
CA ARG A 880 24.67 21.05 0.45
C ARG A 880 23.53 21.40 -0.52
N LEU A 881 22.38 20.73 -0.43
CA LEU A 881 21.20 21.01 -1.24
C LEU A 881 20.41 22.20 -0.68
N VAL A 882 20.12 22.18 0.63
CA VAL A 882 19.41 23.27 1.33
C VAL A 882 20.30 24.49 1.58
N GLY A 883 21.62 24.30 1.69
CA GLY A 883 22.61 25.39 1.79
C GLY A 883 22.65 26.35 0.60
N LYS A 884 21.95 26.03 -0.51
CA LYS A 884 21.76 26.92 -1.67
C LYS A 884 20.45 27.74 -1.61
N GLY A 885 19.67 27.63 -0.53
CA GLY A 885 18.38 28.30 -0.32
C GLY A 885 17.14 27.42 -0.53
N ASN A 886 17.31 26.25 -1.15
CA ASN A 886 16.23 25.28 -1.38
C ASN A 886 15.66 24.70 -0.08
N THR A 887 14.48 24.10 -0.18
CA THR A 887 13.88 23.30 0.91
C THR A 887 14.00 21.82 0.59
N ALA A 888 14.34 20.99 1.56
CA ALA A 888 14.26 19.54 1.46
C ALA A 888 13.32 19.01 2.54
N ILE A 889 12.20 18.42 2.11
CA ILE A 889 11.30 17.64 2.96
C ILE A 889 11.76 16.19 2.87
N VAL A 890 11.96 15.56 4.01
CA VAL A 890 12.46 14.18 4.12
C VAL A 890 11.52 13.39 5.02
N ILE A 891 10.91 12.32 4.51
CA ILE A 891 10.20 11.34 5.35
C ILE A 891 11.27 10.42 5.92
N GLU A 892 11.42 10.37 7.26
CA GLU A 892 12.48 9.57 7.89
C GLU A 892 12.11 8.97 9.25
N HIS A 893 12.78 7.84 9.50
CA HIS A 893 12.82 7.09 10.74
C HIS A 893 14.24 7.06 11.37
N ASN A 894 15.29 7.26 10.55
CA ASN A 894 16.68 7.22 10.99
C ASN A 894 17.03 8.41 11.91
N LEU A 895 17.38 8.09 13.16
CA LEU A 895 17.64 9.09 14.21
C LEU A 895 18.84 10.01 13.91
N ASP A 896 19.81 9.58 13.10
CA ASP A 896 20.96 10.42 12.72
C ASP A 896 20.60 11.47 11.67
N VAL A 897 19.62 11.21 10.78
CA VAL A 897 19.06 12.25 9.91
C VAL A 897 18.15 13.18 10.71
N ILE A 898 17.26 12.62 11.53
CA ILE A 898 16.28 13.38 12.33
C ILE A 898 16.99 14.35 13.31
N LYS A 899 18.07 13.92 13.98
CA LYS A 899 18.86 14.80 14.88
C LYS A 899 19.61 15.92 14.14
N CYS A 900 19.82 15.79 12.82
CA CYS A 900 20.50 16.76 11.96
C CYS A 900 19.55 17.66 11.14
N ALA A 901 18.24 17.56 11.35
CA ALA A 901 17.25 18.41 10.69
C ALA A 901 17.19 19.83 11.28
N ASP A 902 16.75 20.80 10.48
CA ASP A 902 16.47 22.16 10.94
C ASP A 902 15.08 22.25 11.62
N TRP A 903 14.12 21.43 11.18
CA TRP A 903 12.75 21.37 11.70
C TRP A 903 12.17 19.95 11.59
N LEU A 904 11.33 19.55 12.55
CA LEU A 904 10.61 18.29 12.58
C LEU A 904 9.08 18.50 12.55
N ILE A 905 8.38 17.54 11.96
CA ILE A 905 6.91 17.38 12.03
C ILE A 905 6.65 15.90 12.38
N ASP A 906 6.22 15.65 13.62
CA ASP A 906 6.00 14.31 14.17
C ASP A 906 4.50 13.95 14.10
N LEU A 907 4.17 12.87 13.39
CA LEU A 907 2.80 12.41 13.15
C LEU A 907 2.49 11.12 13.92
N GLY A 908 1.30 11.08 14.52
CA GLY A 908 0.85 9.98 15.39
C GLY A 908 -0.48 10.31 16.07
N PRO A 909 -0.66 9.97 17.35
CA PRO A 909 0.30 9.26 18.22
C PRO A 909 0.60 7.83 17.74
N GLU A 910 -0.40 7.15 17.16
CA GLU A 910 -0.28 5.77 16.68
C GLU A 910 -0.34 5.67 15.13
N GLY A 911 -0.29 4.44 14.62
CA GLY A 911 -0.59 4.12 13.21
C GLY A 911 -2.07 3.81 12.98
N GLY A 912 -2.55 3.98 11.75
CA GLY A 912 -3.94 3.70 11.37
C GLY A 912 -4.93 4.69 11.97
N ASP A 913 -6.11 4.22 12.39
CA ASP A 913 -7.20 5.09 12.85
C ASP A 913 -6.89 5.91 14.10
N ALA A 914 -5.98 5.43 14.95
CA ALA A 914 -5.47 6.13 16.13
C ALA A 914 -4.31 7.10 15.82
N GLY A 915 -3.95 7.26 14.55
CA GLY A 915 -2.95 8.20 14.05
C GLY A 915 -3.55 9.45 13.40
N GLY A 916 -2.78 10.03 12.46
CA GLY A 916 -3.25 11.12 11.60
C GLY A 916 -3.31 12.50 12.25
N GLN A 917 -2.65 12.70 13.39
CA GLN A 917 -2.55 13.97 14.11
C GLN A 917 -1.08 14.44 14.22
N ILE A 918 -0.86 15.75 14.35
CA ILE A 918 0.46 16.29 14.71
C ILE A 918 0.64 16.09 16.22
N VAL A 919 1.70 15.37 16.59
CA VAL A 919 2.09 15.11 17.99
C VAL A 919 3.08 16.17 18.48
N ALA A 920 3.99 16.59 17.60
CA ALA A 920 4.93 17.68 17.84
C ALA A 920 5.39 18.32 16.52
N GLU A 921 5.73 19.61 16.56
CA GLU A 921 6.42 20.31 15.48
C GLU A 921 7.41 21.32 16.07
N GLY A 922 8.58 21.47 15.45
CA GLY A 922 9.64 22.36 15.95
C GLY A 922 11.05 21.84 15.65
N PRO A 923 12.10 22.54 16.10
CA PRO A 923 13.48 22.04 16.05
C PRO A 923 13.64 20.70 16.82
N PRO A 924 14.57 19.81 16.43
CA PRO A 924 14.74 18.50 17.08
C PRO A 924 14.89 18.55 18.62
N ALA A 925 15.61 19.55 19.14
CA ALA A 925 15.81 19.74 20.57
C ALA A 925 14.57 20.24 21.35
N GLU A 926 13.52 20.67 20.66
CA GLU A 926 12.21 21.01 21.26
C GLU A 926 11.28 19.79 21.22
N VAL A 927 11.22 19.08 20.09
CA VAL A 927 10.47 17.80 19.96
C VAL A 927 10.98 16.75 20.95
N ALA A 928 12.29 16.69 21.20
CA ALA A 928 12.92 15.84 22.22
C ALA A 928 12.48 16.12 23.67
N LYS A 929 11.71 17.19 23.92
CA LYS A 929 11.13 17.54 25.24
C LYS A 929 9.64 17.14 25.34
N THR A 930 9.01 16.70 24.24
CA THR A 930 7.56 16.41 24.17
C THR A 930 7.25 14.97 24.59
N LYS A 931 6.67 14.80 25.79
CA LYS A 931 6.35 13.48 26.38
C LYS A 931 5.40 12.59 25.57
N GLY A 932 4.57 13.17 24.70
CA GLY A 932 3.66 12.41 23.83
C GLY A 932 4.30 11.91 22.53
N SER A 933 5.50 12.36 22.20
CA SER A 933 6.20 12.00 20.96
C SER A 933 7.10 10.79 21.17
N TYR A 934 6.79 9.68 20.49
CA TYR A 934 7.70 8.52 20.45
C TYR A 934 9.05 8.92 19.84
N THR A 935 9.05 9.72 18.77
CA THR A 935 10.28 10.25 18.17
C THR A 935 11.06 11.11 19.16
N GLY A 936 10.37 11.98 19.90
CA GLY A 936 10.96 12.80 20.97
C GLY A 936 11.62 11.97 22.07
N HIS A 937 11.00 10.86 22.49
CA HIS A 937 11.57 9.92 23.46
C HIS A 937 12.92 9.34 23.00
N PHE A 938 13.01 8.84 21.76
CA PHE A 938 14.28 8.32 21.22
C PHE A 938 15.31 9.42 20.93
N LEU A 939 14.88 10.63 20.54
CA LEU A 939 15.77 11.79 20.35
C LEU A 939 16.36 12.31 21.67
N GLN A 940 15.68 12.15 22.80
CA GLN A 940 16.09 12.71 24.10
C GLN A 940 17.53 12.30 24.48
N ARG A 941 17.97 11.09 24.11
CA ARG A 941 19.32 10.56 24.38
C ARG A 941 20.47 11.35 23.71
N TYR A 942 20.18 12.12 22.66
CA TYR A 942 21.17 12.93 21.94
C TYR A 942 21.27 14.39 22.44
N PHE A 943 20.24 14.89 23.13
CA PHE A 943 20.18 16.28 23.62
C PHE A 943 20.36 16.41 25.15
N THR A 944 20.32 15.29 25.88
CA THR A 944 20.57 15.25 27.33
C THR A 944 22.05 15.48 27.64
N GLY A 945 22.39 16.73 28.03
CA GLY A 945 23.74 17.12 28.45
C GLY A 945 24.29 18.38 27.77
N MET A 946 23.66 18.85 26.69
CA MET A 946 24.04 20.12 26.07
C MET A 946 23.53 21.33 26.87
N PRO A 947 24.36 22.36 27.15
CA PRO A 947 23.91 23.60 27.77
C PRO A 947 23.06 24.43 26.80
N ASP A 948 21.91 24.93 27.25
CA ASP A 948 20.92 25.62 26.41
C ASP A 948 21.38 27.04 26.01
N LYS A 949 22.20 27.12 24.95
CA LYS A 949 22.81 28.36 24.44
C LYS A 949 21.83 29.32 23.73
N ARG A 950 20.55 28.97 23.55
CA ARG A 950 19.60 29.84 22.80
C ARG A 950 18.90 30.89 23.68
N ALA A 951 19.12 30.89 24.99
CA ALA A 951 18.42 31.75 25.95
C ALA A 951 19.20 32.99 26.44
N THR A 952 19.78 33.83 25.57
CA THR A 952 19.85 35.31 25.79
C THR A 952 20.31 36.07 24.55
N SER A 953 19.57 37.13 24.18
CA SER A 953 20.07 38.25 23.37
C SER A 953 19.17 39.48 23.59
N PRO A 954 19.57 40.46 24.43
CA PRO A 954 18.75 41.65 24.69
C PRO A 954 18.59 42.51 23.43
N GLY A 955 17.35 42.79 23.04
CA GLY A 955 17.03 43.44 21.77
C GLY A 955 17.65 44.83 21.59
N ARG A 956 18.61 44.95 20.67
CA ARG A 956 19.27 46.21 20.31
C ARG A 956 18.31 47.11 19.52
N LYS A 957 17.55 47.96 20.22
CA LYS A 957 16.60 48.91 19.61
C LYS A 957 17.29 49.92 18.68
N THR A 958 17.34 49.63 17.38
CA THR A 958 17.73 50.58 16.33
C THR A 958 16.55 51.48 15.97
N GLY A 959 16.24 52.45 16.84
CA GLY A 959 15.26 53.50 16.56
C GLY A 959 15.81 54.50 15.54
N GLY A 960 15.57 54.26 14.25
CA GLY A 960 15.92 55.21 13.20
C GLY A 960 14.93 56.37 13.15
N ASN A 961 15.40 57.61 13.33
CA ASN A 961 14.65 58.79 12.92
C ASN A 961 15.61 59.94 12.56
N GLY A 962 15.85 60.15 11.27
CA GLY A 962 16.66 61.26 10.78
C GLY A 962 15.80 62.50 10.57
N LYS A 963 16.18 63.64 11.15
CA LYS A 963 15.76 64.96 10.67
C LYS A 963 16.80 66.03 10.97
N SER A 964 16.73 67.12 10.21
CA SER A 964 17.80 68.08 10.01
C SER A 964 18.00 69.08 11.15
N ARG A 965 19.22 69.64 11.18
CA ARG A 965 19.67 70.82 11.94
C ARG A 965 18.57 71.89 12.16
N SER A 966 18.46 72.38 13.39
CA SER A 966 18.37 73.83 13.66
C SER A 966 18.78 74.21 15.09
N SER A 967 19.55 75.32 15.18
CA SER A 967 19.68 76.29 16.29
C SER A 967 19.57 75.89 17.78
N ALA A 968 20.71 76.12 18.48
CA ALA A 968 20.85 77.03 19.64
C ALA A 968 20.44 76.60 21.09
N LYS A 969 21.49 76.33 21.88
CA LYS A 969 21.86 76.96 23.18
C LYS A 969 20.83 77.13 24.33
N LYS A 970 21.36 76.86 25.54
CA LYS A 970 20.91 77.19 26.92
C LYS A 970 19.99 76.16 27.61
N SER A 971 20.00 76.02 28.94
CA SER A 971 21.11 76.06 29.94
C SER A 971 20.56 75.74 31.35
N SER A 972 21.31 74.98 32.16
CA SER A 972 21.13 74.85 33.63
C SER A 972 19.82 74.19 34.11
N SER A 973 19.62 73.84 35.40
CA SER A 973 20.53 73.13 36.33
C SER A 973 19.77 72.65 37.59
N LYS A 974 20.38 71.70 38.32
CA LYS A 974 20.32 71.53 39.80
C LYS A 974 19.03 70.99 40.50
N LYS A 975 19.31 70.14 41.51
CA LYS A 975 18.64 69.95 42.82
C LYS A 975 17.35 69.10 42.94
N THR A 976 17.56 67.85 43.39
CA THR A 976 17.17 67.25 44.69
C THR A 976 16.53 68.14 45.80
N PRO A 977 15.89 67.61 46.90
CA PRO A 977 15.56 66.19 47.25
C PRO A 977 14.22 65.91 48.05
N ALA A 978 14.01 64.63 48.43
CA ALA A 978 13.60 64.11 49.78
C ALA A 978 12.14 63.99 50.32
N LYS A 979 11.80 62.73 50.70
CA LYS A 979 11.31 62.20 52.03
C LYS A 979 9.82 62.21 52.48
N LYS A 980 9.46 61.12 53.23
CA LYS A 980 8.32 60.88 54.18
C LYS A 980 6.93 60.70 53.51
N LYS A 981 5.88 60.04 54.06
CA LYS A 981 5.47 59.39 55.35
C LYS A 981 4.33 58.35 55.02
N SER A 982 3.68 57.52 55.87
CA SER A 982 4.03 56.55 56.95
C SER A 982 2.76 55.84 57.52
N ALA A 983 2.90 54.67 58.22
CA ALA A 983 1.92 54.07 59.20
C ALA A 983 0.72 53.24 58.62
N THR A 984 0.07 52.24 59.27
CA THR A 984 0.24 51.56 60.61
C THR A 984 -0.57 50.24 60.77
N LYS A 985 -0.10 49.28 61.63
CA LYS A 985 -0.86 48.20 62.38
C LYS A 985 -1.57 47.10 61.54
N LYS A 986 -1.90 45.86 61.96
CA LYS A 986 -1.77 44.96 63.17
C LYS A 986 -1.99 43.48 62.69
N SER A 987 -2.11 42.40 63.48
CA SER A 987 -1.14 41.63 64.33
C SER A 987 -1.68 40.22 64.70
N SER A 988 -0.82 39.29 65.20
CA SER A 988 -1.11 38.04 65.98
C SER A 988 -1.91 36.89 65.31
N ALA A 989 -1.85 35.58 65.66
CA ALA A 989 -0.96 34.65 66.43
C ALA A 989 -1.62 33.22 66.42
N GLN A 990 -1.07 32.02 66.78
CA GLN A 990 0.27 31.44 67.07
C GLN A 990 0.20 29.87 67.06
N LYS A 991 1.34 29.17 66.83
CA LYS A 991 1.80 27.84 67.35
C LYS A 991 0.98 26.51 67.17
N ASN A 992 1.59 25.53 66.46
CA ASN A 992 2.09 24.18 66.88
C ASN A 992 1.28 23.22 67.83
N PRO A 993 1.61 21.89 67.91
CA PRO A 993 1.90 20.88 66.87
C PRO A 993 1.41 19.41 67.21
N ALA A 994 1.42 18.42 66.28
CA ALA A 994 1.37 16.97 66.63
C ALA A 994 1.74 15.96 65.49
N LYS A 995 2.08 14.71 65.89
CA LYS A 995 2.16 13.42 65.16
C LYS A 995 1.49 12.33 66.08
N PRO A 996 1.47 10.99 65.85
CA PRO A 996 1.87 10.12 64.71
C PRO A 996 0.89 8.96 64.33
N LYS A 997 1.28 8.15 63.32
CA LYS A 997 1.07 6.68 63.13
C LYS A 997 -0.35 6.06 62.98
N ALA A 998 -0.53 5.36 61.84
CA ALA A 998 -1.49 4.26 61.59
C ALA A 998 -0.75 2.99 61.10
N ASN A 999 -1.43 1.88 60.79
CA ASN A 999 -0.83 0.57 60.45
C ASN A 999 -1.79 -0.38 59.67
N ARG A 1000 -1.26 -1.49 59.12
CA ARG A 1000 -1.92 -2.67 58.45
C ARG A 1000 -2.38 -2.44 56.99
N LYS A 1001 -2.11 -3.33 56.02
CA LYS A 1001 -2.41 -4.79 55.82
C LYS A 1001 -3.91 -5.04 55.52
N THR A 1002 -4.34 -5.94 54.61
CA THR A 1002 -3.66 -7.08 53.92
C THR A 1002 -4.30 -7.41 52.56
N ALA A 1003 -3.68 -8.31 51.79
CA ALA A 1003 -4.14 -8.81 50.49
C ALA A 1003 -5.28 -9.87 50.55
N THR A 1004 -5.95 -10.09 49.41
CA THR A 1004 -6.45 -11.40 48.93
C THR A 1004 -6.61 -11.37 47.41
N ALA A 1005 -6.64 -12.54 46.77
CA ALA A 1005 -6.69 -12.70 45.31
C ALA A 1005 -8.08 -13.13 44.81
N LYS A 1006 -8.34 -12.86 43.53
CA LYS A 1006 -9.06 -13.75 42.61
C LYS A 1006 -8.63 -13.46 41.17
#